data_AF-A0A819RFP8-F1
#
_entry.id   AF-A0A819RFP8-F1
#
_cell.length_a   1.000
_cell.length_b   1.000
_cell.length_c   1.000
_cell.angle_alpha   90.00
_cell.angle_beta   90.00
_cell.angle_gamma   90.00
#
_symmetry.space_group_name_H-M   'P 1'
#
loop_
_entity.id
_entity.type
_entity.pdbx_description
1 polymer ?
#
loop_
_entity_poly.entity_id
_entity_poly.type
_entity_poly.pdbx_seq_one_letter_code
_entity_poly.pdbx_strand_id
1 'polypeptide(L)'
;MNSDVLLIAFHHVASDRASRSIFFNDLCLAYNTNAISIEDDDESLQYIDYSIHERLIDMTTSRQFWDSQLEEYNLESPLSLPVDRHRLSNDHRSSSACVTQISFDNEISQLFLDYACIHHVTPFQLGLTILYAFLFKLTHGDNDLCISCLNANRYKTELQNIIGMFVSTLPYRVQLDPHWSFDELVQYVRERCLSILEHSHYPLQHILANLHINQLNISFLETMFDFITISSHTDELSFDGASFKQASFEQSLEVAKFDFSLTFVYNPILENNRLSFRLTCSHDLFDEITVTNIGRRLEHCFQQLFSSNETMNRIDTCFTSVSKFDLILPEETQEMEDIIYCRQSHITNEAPASFAQARIWLDERIRFGPDNPQIAIYNMPFIYHLQSDHTLSIKQLRHALYLTVNKHLSLHTSLYFDIQKNLLMQRVITHENKNNNNNMFSIIETIYETDEQLNELLHGEKHNPHLFDLPQGLVFRCHIIYYKQISSNHLLSHKDLLIFNFHHALFDFPSMNIFLHDLNQAYTTGQLLYDDNTNLRYLDYAVIEKQMLMTGASMFWLDVLHDCKLDQPLSLPFDRYRLANEHRTGRGTSISFDFGQDPSHDFLTHASLNNVSLEHLTFAIYFIFLLKQTNGQTDLCTAININNNRYRDELKSIIGLFENVIPLRCQLDPNWSFHQLLEHVQEIIINSMKYSYFPLQRILNQHPHISKHSFLDTSLEFISSKSNNDNNAMMIGDSQLVPKSFSFNINGDEILSVSDFSLSIYHDINMNQLSCTINASLDLFNRETVEKISQRFHFILHELSASINDNRMSKPIYELSLVLPNEQYLMQSLNNTQVSFPSPVTCIHHEFVYQVMKHPQKLAVELDEQSLTYAELFAYVQMLAVHLLDEYGIIPSEVISQCVERSLSMVIGIMTIEMAGGVYFPLSFRDPQNRLHTLLQQTQSRLVLSHYLTKNKFNDLTTILDIDSILVNNNLFQHIDIDQLSSVHVTIDSIAYIIFTSGSTGVPKGVSIEFAIQLTYNKGNK
;
A
#
# COMPACT_ATOMS: atom_id res chain seq x y z
N MET A 1 -7.28 -48.75 35.46
CA MET A 1 -7.41 -50.01 34.70
C MET A 1 -6.05 -50.27 34.08
N ASN A 2 -5.48 -51.47 34.24
CA ASN A 2 -4.28 -51.86 33.49
C ASN A 2 -4.71 -52.06 32.04
N SER A 3 -4.62 -51.02 31.21
CA SER A 3 -4.78 -51.14 29.78
C SER A 3 -3.44 -51.58 29.20
N ASP A 4 -3.32 -52.88 28.91
CA ASP A 4 -2.19 -53.38 28.13
C ASP A 4 -2.29 -52.81 26.71
N VAL A 5 -1.20 -52.22 26.21
CA VAL A 5 -1.15 -51.58 24.89
C VAL A 5 -0.40 -52.48 23.92
N LEU A 6 -1.04 -52.87 22.82
CA LEU A 6 -0.38 -53.53 21.69
C LEU A 6 0.01 -52.48 20.64
N LEU A 7 1.31 -52.35 20.38
CA LEU A 7 1.85 -51.46 19.35
C LEU A 7 2.31 -52.28 18.14
N ILE A 8 1.75 -51.98 16.97
CA ILE A 8 2.13 -52.58 15.70
C ILE A 8 2.59 -51.47 14.76
N ALA A 9 3.82 -51.59 14.25
CA ALA A 9 4.40 -50.63 13.33
C ALA A 9 4.55 -51.25 11.93
N PHE A 10 4.03 -50.57 10.92
CA PHE A 10 4.22 -50.93 9.51
C PHE A 10 5.03 -49.86 8.81
N HIS A 11 5.98 -50.27 7.96
CA HIS A 11 6.60 -49.34 7.03
C HIS A 11 5.66 -49.11 5.85
N HIS A 12 5.29 -47.85 5.57
CA HIS A 12 4.29 -47.51 4.55
C HIS A 12 4.58 -48.07 3.15
N VAL A 13 5.86 -48.32 2.82
CA VAL A 13 6.26 -48.96 1.54
C VAL A 13 5.64 -50.35 1.35
N ALA A 14 5.33 -51.06 2.43
CA ALA A 14 4.75 -52.41 2.38
C ALA A 14 3.23 -52.45 2.61
N SER A 15 2.61 -51.33 3.01
CA SER A 15 1.20 -51.31 3.40
C SER A 15 0.59 -49.91 3.31
N ASP A 16 -0.60 -49.83 2.73
CA ASP A 16 -1.44 -48.64 2.74
C ASP A 16 -2.46 -48.62 3.89
N ARG A 17 -3.35 -47.61 3.91
CA ARG A 17 -4.38 -47.44 4.94
C ARG A 17 -5.34 -48.65 5.02
N ALA A 18 -5.75 -49.18 3.87
CA ALA A 18 -6.70 -50.29 3.74
C ALA A 18 -6.08 -51.64 4.14
N SER A 19 -4.78 -51.82 3.90
CA SER A 19 -4.02 -53.00 4.33
C SER A 19 -4.11 -53.25 5.83
N ARG A 20 -4.29 -52.20 6.63
CA ARG A 20 -4.41 -52.32 8.09
C ARG A 20 -5.65 -53.09 8.51
N SER A 21 -6.82 -52.78 7.95
CA SER A 21 -8.05 -53.49 8.29
C SER A 21 -8.02 -54.94 7.83
N ILE A 22 -7.43 -55.21 6.66
CA ILE A 22 -7.23 -56.57 6.14
C ILE A 22 -6.34 -57.37 7.10
N PHE A 23 -5.18 -56.83 7.47
CA PHE A 23 -4.26 -57.46 8.41
C PHE A 23 -4.93 -57.76 9.76
N PHE A 24 -5.67 -56.81 10.34
CA PHE A 24 -6.32 -57.02 11.62
C PHE A 24 -7.44 -58.07 11.55
N ASN A 25 -8.21 -58.11 10.46
CA ASN A 25 -9.23 -59.13 10.24
C ASN A 25 -8.59 -60.52 10.12
N ASP A 26 -7.53 -60.65 9.32
CA ASP A 26 -6.81 -61.93 9.15
C ASP A 26 -6.16 -62.39 10.45
N LEU A 27 -5.56 -61.46 11.20
CA LEU A 27 -4.97 -61.73 12.50
C LEU A 27 -6.02 -62.20 13.52
N CYS A 28 -7.19 -61.56 13.53
CA CYS A 28 -8.33 -61.91 14.37
C CYS A 28 -8.86 -63.32 14.02
N LEU A 29 -9.05 -63.60 12.73
CA LEU A 29 -9.49 -64.92 12.23
C LEU A 29 -8.49 -66.01 12.59
N ALA A 30 -7.20 -65.79 12.32
CA ALA A 30 -6.14 -66.75 12.59
C ALA A 30 -6.02 -67.06 14.09
N TYR A 31 -6.14 -66.03 14.94
CA TYR A 31 -6.07 -66.20 16.39
C TYR A 31 -7.26 -66.99 16.95
N ASN A 32 -8.48 -66.63 16.57
CA ASN A 32 -9.69 -67.23 17.17
C ASN A 32 -9.99 -68.65 16.67
N THR A 33 -9.64 -68.96 15.42
CA THR A 33 -10.03 -70.24 14.79
C THR A 33 -8.94 -71.29 14.85
N ASN A 34 -7.69 -70.93 15.18
CA ASN A 34 -6.51 -71.79 15.07
C ASN A 34 -6.35 -72.46 13.69
N ALA A 35 -7.08 -71.98 12.69
CA ALA A 35 -7.11 -72.50 11.33
C ALA A 35 -6.51 -71.42 10.43
N ILE A 36 -5.21 -71.53 10.16
CA ILE A 36 -4.66 -70.87 8.98
C ILE A 36 -4.98 -71.81 7.83
N SER A 37 -6.04 -71.53 7.07
CA SER A 37 -6.19 -72.14 5.75
C SER A 37 -5.14 -71.50 4.83
N ILE A 38 -3.88 -71.92 4.96
CA ILE A 38 -2.93 -71.80 3.86
C ILE A 38 -3.29 -72.94 2.91
N GLU A 39 -4.42 -72.80 2.20
CA GLU A 39 -4.42 -73.31 0.85
C GLU A 39 -3.56 -72.29 0.09
N ASP A 40 -2.25 -72.59 -0.01
CA ASP A 40 -1.40 -72.03 -1.07
C ASP A 40 -2.01 -72.51 -2.39
N ASP A 41 -3.13 -71.90 -2.76
CA ASP A 41 -3.63 -72.01 -4.12
C ASP A 41 -2.64 -71.16 -4.92
N ASP A 42 -1.79 -71.81 -5.72
CA ASP A 42 -0.83 -71.17 -6.64
C ASP A 42 -1.54 -70.17 -7.60
N GLU A 43 -2.88 -70.14 -7.60
CA GLU A 43 -3.74 -69.21 -8.33
C GLU A 43 -4.16 -67.94 -7.54
N SER A 44 -3.78 -67.80 -6.26
CA SER A 44 -4.14 -66.63 -5.43
C SER A 44 -3.33 -65.38 -5.79
N LEU A 45 -4.02 -64.29 -6.12
CA LEU A 45 -3.40 -63.03 -6.54
C LEU A 45 -2.59 -62.38 -5.40
N GLN A 46 -1.31 -62.10 -5.63
CA GLN A 46 -0.42 -61.43 -4.67
C GLN A 46 -0.10 -59.98 -5.08
N TYR A 47 0.41 -59.17 -4.16
CA TYR A 47 0.81 -57.79 -4.46
C TYR A 47 1.91 -57.70 -5.54
N ILE A 48 2.79 -58.71 -5.63
CA ILE A 48 3.81 -58.78 -6.67
C ILE A 48 3.18 -58.88 -8.06
N ASP A 49 2.09 -59.64 -8.22
CA ASP A 49 1.38 -59.78 -9.49
C ASP A 49 0.78 -58.45 -9.94
N TYR A 50 0.22 -57.69 -8.99
CA TYR A 50 -0.23 -56.32 -9.24
C TYR A 50 0.92 -55.42 -9.72
N SER A 51 2.08 -55.45 -9.02
CA SER A 51 3.24 -54.61 -9.38
C SER A 51 3.85 -54.96 -10.75
N ILE A 52 3.73 -56.22 -11.17
CA ILE A 52 4.14 -56.67 -12.51
C ILE A 52 3.09 -56.24 -13.54
N HIS A 53 1.81 -56.44 -13.25
CA HIS A 53 0.69 -56.07 -14.12
C HIS A 53 0.70 -54.56 -14.45
N GLU A 54 0.96 -53.71 -13.46
CA GLU A 54 1.08 -52.26 -13.62
C GLU A 54 2.14 -51.85 -14.66
N ARG A 55 3.22 -52.64 -14.80
CA ARG A 55 4.29 -52.39 -15.79
C ARG A 55 3.99 -52.94 -17.18
N LEU A 56 3.09 -53.92 -17.29
CA LEU A 56 2.82 -54.65 -18.53
C LEU A 56 1.57 -54.15 -19.28
N ILE A 57 0.68 -53.45 -18.59
CA ILE A 57 -0.56 -52.97 -19.20
C ILE A 57 -0.28 -51.82 -20.18
N ASP A 58 -0.96 -51.83 -21.33
CA ASP A 58 -0.94 -50.71 -22.27
C ASP A 58 -1.78 -49.56 -21.72
N MET A 59 -1.11 -48.46 -21.38
CA MET A 59 -1.71 -47.27 -20.77
C MET A 59 -1.79 -46.10 -21.74
N THR A 60 -1.73 -46.32 -23.06
CA THR A 60 -1.68 -45.24 -24.04
C THR A 60 -2.85 -44.25 -23.91
N THR A 61 -4.06 -44.74 -23.62
CA THR A 61 -5.24 -43.91 -23.39
C THR A 61 -5.11 -43.07 -22.11
N SER A 62 -4.68 -43.69 -21.01
CA SER A 62 -4.46 -42.98 -19.74
C SER A 62 -3.33 -41.96 -19.84
N ARG A 63 -2.27 -42.26 -20.61
CA ARG A 63 -1.22 -41.29 -20.92
C ARG A 63 -1.78 -40.06 -21.64
N GLN A 64 -2.54 -40.27 -22.71
CA GLN A 64 -3.15 -39.18 -23.48
C GLN A 64 -4.09 -38.32 -22.60
N PHE A 65 -4.84 -38.95 -21.72
CA PHE A 65 -5.67 -38.25 -20.74
C PHE A 65 -4.83 -37.36 -19.83
N TRP A 66 -3.77 -37.88 -19.22
CA TRP A 66 -2.91 -37.10 -18.30
C TRP A 66 -2.12 -35.99 -19.00
N ASP A 67 -1.67 -36.23 -20.23
CA ASP A 67 -1.01 -35.22 -21.05
C ASP A 67 -1.97 -34.04 -21.31
N SER A 68 -3.24 -34.32 -21.64
CA SER A 68 -4.27 -33.28 -21.85
C SER A 68 -4.72 -32.61 -20.54
N GLN A 69 -4.90 -33.39 -19.47
CA GLN A 69 -5.41 -32.89 -18.18
C GLN A 69 -4.46 -31.87 -17.54
N LEU A 70 -3.16 -32.00 -17.77
CA LEU A 70 -2.12 -31.12 -17.20
C LEU A 70 -1.51 -30.16 -18.24
N GLU A 71 -2.04 -30.14 -19.47
CA GLU A 71 -1.58 -29.26 -20.54
C GLU A 71 -1.65 -27.78 -20.12
N GLU A 72 -0.58 -27.03 -20.37
CA GLU A 72 -0.46 -25.60 -20.01
C GLU A 72 -0.52 -25.25 -18.52
N TYR A 73 -0.67 -26.22 -17.60
CA TYR A 73 -0.62 -25.94 -16.16
C TYR A 73 0.82 -25.72 -15.69
N ASN A 74 1.05 -24.67 -14.91
CA ASN A 74 2.37 -24.40 -14.34
C ASN A 74 2.64 -25.27 -13.10
N LEU A 75 3.22 -26.45 -13.34
CA LEU A 75 3.55 -27.44 -12.30
C LEU A 75 4.76 -27.08 -11.45
N GLU A 76 5.49 -26.01 -11.78
CA GLU A 76 6.67 -25.55 -11.03
C GLU A 76 6.35 -24.43 -10.04
N SER A 77 5.19 -23.79 -10.14
CA SER A 77 4.76 -22.70 -9.25
C SER A 77 3.69 -23.19 -8.27
N PRO A 78 3.94 -23.13 -6.94
CA PRO A 78 2.96 -23.51 -5.93
C PRO A 78 1.77 -22.56 -5.92
N LEU A 79 0.64 -23.02 -5.37
CA LEU A 79 -0.52 -22.17 -5.14
C LEU A 79 -0.11 -20.96 -4.29
N SER A 80 -0.61 -19.78 -4.66
CA SER A 80 -0.35 -18.51 -3.96
C SER A 80 -1.13 -18.43 -2.64
N LEU A 81 -0.78 -19.30 -1.69
CA LEU A 81 -1.39 -19.38 -0.37
C LEU A 81 -0.93 -18.22 0.54
N PRO A 82 -1.75 -17.79 1.52
CA PRO A 82 -1.42 -16.73 2.47
C PRO A 82 -0.46 -17.25 3.55
N VAL A 83 0.82 -17.44 3.18
CA VAL A 83 1.88 -17.88 4.10
C VAL A 83 2.39 -16.74 4.98
N ASP A 84 2.80 -17.06 6.21
CA ASP A 84 3.40 -16.12 7.17
C ASP A 84 4.89 -15.89 6.88
N ARG A 85 5.54 -16.85 6.22
CA ARG A 85 6.97 -16.86 5.93
C ARG A 85 7.25 -17.22 4.48
N HIS A 86 8.21 -16.52 3.87
CA HIS A 86 8.76 -16.90 2.57
C HIS A 86 9.65 -18.14 2.69
N ARG A 87 9.56 -19.02 1.71
CA ARG A 87 10.41 -20.22 1.65
C ARG A 87 11.87 -19.83 1.44
N LEU A 88 12.73 -20.12 2.43
CA LEU A 88 14.15 -19.68 2.44
C LEU A 88 15.09 -20.58 1.62
N SER A 89 14.83 -21.90 1.52
CA SER A 89 15.51 -22.86 0.62
C SER A 89 14.86 -24.26 0.71
N ASN A 90 15.05 -25.12 -0.30
CA ASN A 90 14.46 -26.47 -0.33
C ASN A 90 15.15 -27.52 0.57
N ASP A 91 16.37 -27.26 1.04
CA ASP A 91 17.20 -28.26 1.75
C ASP A 91 16.85 -28.42 3.24
N HIS A 92 15.92 -27.60 3.76
CA HIS A 92 15.56 -27.55 5.17
C HIS A 92 14.04 -27.49 5.37
N ARG A 93 13.32 -28.55 4.99
CA ARG A 93 11.93 -28.75 5.45
C ARG A 93 11.95 -29.31 6.87
N SER A 94 11.48 -28.54 7.85
CA SER A 94 11.17 -29.08 9.16
C SER A 94 9.96 -30.00 9.01
N SER A 95 9.97 -31.13 9.70
CA SER A 95 8.81 -32.01 9.70
C SER A 95 7.71 -31.51 10.64
N SER A 96 7.81 -30.30 11.21
CA SER A 96 6.82 -29.80 12.19
C SER A 96 5.58 -29.20 11.53
N ALA A 97 4.42 -29.46 12.10
CA ALA A 97 3.15 -28.92 11.62
C ALA A 97 2.47 -27.97 12.61
N CYS A 98 1.73 -27.02 12.04
CA CYS A 98 0.64 -26.31 12.70
C CYS A 98 -0.66 -27.02 12.34
N VAL A 99 -1.52 -27.28 13.33
CA VAL A 99 -2.76 -28.06 13.15
C VAL A 99 -3.94 -27.34 13.75
N THR A 100 -5.04 -27.28 13.02
CA THR A 100 -6.35 -26.95 13.59
C THR A 100 -7.36 -28.03 13.22
N GLN A 101 -8.24 -28.37 14.15
CA GLN A 101 -9.28 -29.37 13.95
C GLN A 101 -10.61 -28.81 14.45
N ILE A 102 -11.62 -28.90 13.60
CA ILE A 102 -12.95 -28.37 13.87
C ILE A 102 -13.99 -29.44 13.62
N SER A 103 -14.91 -29.61 14.56
CA SER A 103 -15.97 -30.61 14.52
C SER A 103 -17.34 -29.93 14.44
N PHE A 104 -18.04 -30.13 13.33
CA PHE A 104 -19.36 -29.56 13.10
C PHE A 104 -20.41 -30.16 14.03
N ASP A 105 -21.52 -29.46 14.25
CA ASP A 105 -22.66 -30.03 14.95
C ASP A 105 -23.39 -31.09 14.10
N ASN A 106 -24.35 -31.79 14.71
CA ASN A 106 -25.08 -32.86 14.04
C ASN A 106 -26.00 -32.34 12.92
N GLU A 107 -26.51 -31.11 13.03
CA GLU A 107 -27.43 -30.53 12.06
C GLU A 107 -26.70 -30.24 10.75
N ILE A 108 -25.60 -29.50 10.81
CA ILE A 108 -24.76 -29.19 9.66
C ILE A 108 -24.14 -30.46 9.07
N SER A 109 -23.71 -31.40 9.92
CA SER A 109 -23.20 -32.70 9.44
C SER A 109 -24.25 -33.47 8.63
N GLN A 110 -25.51 -33.46 9.08
CA GLN A 110 -26.61 -34.12 8.35
C GLN A 110 -26.94 -33.39 7.06
N LEU A 111 -26.98 -32.04 7.05
CA LEU A 111 -27.26 -31.25 5.86
C LEU A 111 -26.21 -31.44 4.77
N PHE A 112 -24.93 -31.57 5.13
CA PHE A 112 -23.87 -31.91 4.19
C PHE A 112 -24.11 -33.29 3.53
N LEU A 113 -24.50 -34.30 4.32
CA LEU A 113 -24.80 -35.65 3.80
C LEU A 113 -26.05 -35.67 2.93
N ASP A 114 -27.09 -34.95 3.35
CA ASP A 114 -28.34 -34.83 2.61
C ASP A 114 -28.10 -34.10 1.28
N TYR A 115 -27.30 -33.04 1.28
CA TYR A 115 -26.90 -32.33 0.06
C TYR A 115 -26.13 -33.24 -0.89
N ALA A 116 -25.14 -34.00 -0.38
CA ALA A 116 -24.41 -34.98 -1.20
C ALA A 116 -25.37 -36.00 -1.84
N CYS A 117 -26.36 -36.48 -1.08
CA CYS A 117 -27.38 -37.41 -1.55
C CYS A 117 -28.28 -36.79 -2.64
N ILE A 118 -28.79 -35.57 -2.41
CA ILE A 118 -29.67 -34.83 -3.33
C ILE A 118 -28.98 -34.56 -4.67
N HIS A 119 -27.70 -34.17 -4.64
CA HIS A 119 -26.93 -33.84 -5.84
C HIS A 119 -26.23 -35.06 -6.48
N HIS A 120 -26.50 -36.27 -5.97
CA HIS A 120 -25.93 -37.54 -6.45
C HIS A 120 -24.40 -37.53 -6.51
N VAL A 121 -23.77 -36.95 -5.49
CA VAL A 121 -22.31 -36.87 -5.33
C VAL A 121 -21.87 -37.59 -4.07
N THR A 122 -20.61 -38.02 -4.02
CA THR A 122 -20.03 -38.61 -2.80
C THR A 122 -19.63 -37.52 -1.80
N PRO A 123 -19.58 -37.81 -0.49
CA PRO A 123 -19.03 -36.89 0.51
C PRO A 123 -17.61 -36.40 0.17
N PHE A 124 -16.77 -37.26 -0.43
CA PHE A 124 -15.46 -36.88 -0.94
C PHE A 124 -15.56 -35.79 -2.02
N GLN A 125 -16.41 -35.98 -3.04
CA GLN A 125 -16.60 -35.02 -4.12
C GLN A 125 -17.14 -33.68 -3.62
N LEU A 126 -18.08 -33.70 -2.67
CA LEU A 126 -18.63 -32.49 -2.07
C LEU A 126 -17.58 -31.76 -1.23
N GLY A 127 -16.84 -32.46 -0.37
CA GLY A 127 -15.76 -31.88 0.41
C GLY A 127 -14.64 -31.29 -0.47
N LEU A 128 -14.31 -31.96 -1.57
CA LEU A 128 -13.35 -31.48 -2.56
C LEU A 128 -13.86 -30.22 -3.27
N THR A 129 -15.16 -30.16 -3.59
CA THR A 129 -15.80 -28.99 -4.18
C THR A 129 -15.71 -27.78 -3.25
N ILE A 130 -16.00 -27.97 -1.96
CA ILE A 130 -15.86 -26.92 -0.94
C ILE A 130 -14.42 -26.44 -0.86
N LEU A 131 -13.44 -27.36 -0.91
CA LEU A 131 -12.02 -26.97 -0.93
C LEU A 131 -11.67 -26.13 -2.17
N TYR A 132 -12.11 -26.50 -3.38
CA TYR A 132 -11.81 -25.68 -4.56
C TYR A 132 -12.46 -24.31 -4.50
N ALA A 133 -13.71 -24.22 -4.06
CA ALA A 133 -14.38 -22.93 -3.86
C ALA A 133 -13.64 -22.06 -2.84
N PHE A 134 -13.15 -22.69 -1.76
CA PHE A 134 -12.37 -22.02 -0.73
C PHE A 134 -10.97 -21.59 -1.22
N LEU A 135 -10.27 -22.46 -1.95
CA LEU A 135 -8.95 -22.17 -2.52
C LEU A 135 -9.01 -21.06 -3.56
N PHE A 136 -10.01 -21.07 -4.46
CA PHE A 136 -10.25 -19.99 -5.44
C PHE A 136 -10.24 -18.61 -4.78
N LYS A 137 -10.85 -18.51 -3.60
CA LYS A 137 -10.91 -17.27 -2.84
C LYS A 137 -9.59 -16.98 -2.11
N LEU A 138 -8.96 -18.00 -1.51
CA LEU A 138 -7.66 -17.88 -0.84
C LEU A 138 -6.51 -17.47 -1.76
N THR A 139 -6.58 -17.82 -3.04
CA THR A 139 -5.56 -17.52 -4.06
C THR A 139 -5.92 -16.29 -4.88
N HIS A 140 -6.77 -15.39 -4.36
CA HIS A 140 -7.19 -14.14 -5.00
C HIS A 140 -7.85 -14.31 -6.38
N GLY A 141 -8.65 -15.38 -6.54
CA GLY A 141 -9.40 -15.64 -7.77
C GLY A 141 -8.63 -16.42 -8.82
N ASP A 142 -7.54 -17.12 -8.43
CA ASP A 142 -6.87 -18.06 -9.33
C ASP A 142 -7.86 -19.14 -9.77
N ASN A 143 -8.17 -19.15 -11.05
CA ASN A 143 -9.20 -19.97 -11.64
C ASN A 143 -8.68 -21.28 -12.21
N ASP A 144 -7.38 -21.57 -12.11
CA ASP A 144 -6.80 -22.85 -12.52
C ASP A 144 -6.05 -23.48 -11.33
N LEU A 145 -6.69 -24.42 -10.65
CA LEU A 145 -6.21 -24.98 -9.39
C LEU A 145 -5.88 -26.46 -9.53
N CYS A 146 -4.67 -26.85 -9.12
CA CYS A 146 -4.25 -28.24 -9.08
C CYS A 146 -3.79 -28.64 -7.67
N ILE A 147 -4.43 -29.66 -7.09
CA ILE A 147 -4.13 -30.18 -5.75
C ILE A 147 -3.95 -31.69 -5.77
N SER A 148 -3.28 -32.22 -4.75
CA SER A 148 -3.10 -33.67 -4.57
C SER A 148 -4.28 -34.32 -3.86
N CYS A 149 -4.74 -35.47 -4.35
CA CYS A 149 -5.67 -36.36 -3.63
C CYS A 149 -5.08 -37.78 -3.54
N LEU A 150 -5.44 -38.53 -2.48
CA LEU A 150 -5.10 -39.95 -2.36
C LEU A 150 -6.17 -40.83 -3.01
N ASN A 151 -5.75 -41.70 -3.91
CA ASN A 151 -6.58 -42.76 -4.48
C ASN A 151 -6.10 -44.12 -4.00
N ALA A 152 -7.01 -44.96 -3.49
CA ALA A 152 -6.68 -46.28 -2.96
C ALA A 152 -6.27 -47.29 -4.04
N ASN A 153 -6.59 -47.04 -5.32
CA ASN A 153 -6.31 -47.90 -6.49
C ASN A 153 -6.68 -49.39 -6.34
N ARG A 154 -7.66 -49.70 -5.51
CA ARG A 154 -8.27 -51.04 -5.38
C ARG A 154 -9.56 -51.14 -6.20
N TYR A 155 -9.43 -50.89 -7.51
CA TYR A 155 -10.56 -50.77 -8.45
C TYR A 155 -11.14 -52.12 -8.92
N LYS A 156 -10.49 -53.23 -8.60
CA LYS A 156 -10.92 -54.60 -8.89
C LYS A 156 -11.23 -55.35 -7.59
N THR A 157 -12.25 -56.20 -7.61
CA THR A 157 -12.69 -56.96 -6.43
C THR A 157 -11.57 -57.85 -5.89
N GLU A 158 -10.75 -58.41 -6.78
CA GLU A 158 -9.60 -59.26 -6.46
C GLU A 158 -8.51 -58.50 -5.68
N LEU A 159 -8.42 -57.17 -5.82
CA LEU A 159 -7.43 -56.34 -5.14
C LEU A 159 -7.88 -55.89 -3.74
N GLN A 160 -9.15 -56.07 -3.37
CA GLN A 160 -9.70 -55.50 -2.14
C GLN A 160 -9.14 -56.15 -0.87
N ASN A 161 -8.73 -57.42 -0.93
CA ASN A 161 -8.27 -58.21 0.22
C ASN A 161 -6.75 -58.47 0.22
N ILE A 162 -5.97 -57.73 -0.57
CA ILE A 162 -4.51 -57.90 -0.65
C ILE A 162 -3.79 -56.86 0.23
N ILE A 163 -2.86 -57.29 1.08
CA ILE A 163 -1.96 -56.37 1.79
C ILE A 163 -0.90 -55.84 0.81
N GLY A 164 -0.75 -54.52 0.70
CA GLY A 164 0.20 -53.90 -0.21
C GLY A 164 0.11 -52.37 -0.28
N MET A 165 1.00 -51.75 -1.05
CA MET A 165 1.04 -50.29 -1.24
C MET A 165 0.30 -49.91 -2.53
N PHE A 166 -1.04 -49.84 -2.47
CA PHE A 166 -1.84 -49.46 -3.64
C PHE A 166 -2.09 -47.96 -3.74
N VAL A 167 -2.05 -47.24 -2.62
CA VAL A 167 -2.35 -45.80 -2.58
C VAL A 167 -1.45 -45.02 -3.53
N SER A 168 -2.07 -44.23 -4.40
CA SER A 168 -1.40 -43.29 -5.31
C SER A 168 -1.83 -41.86 -4.99
N THR A 169 -0.89 -40.93 -5.08
CA THR A 169 -1.18 -39.48 -5.02
C THR A 169 -1.33 -38.97 -6.44
N LEU A 170 -2.48 -38.40 -6.78
CA LEU A 170 -2.78 -37.94 -8.13
C LEU A 170 -3.14 -36.45 -8.16
N PRO A 171 -2.77 -35.73 -9.24
CA PRO A 171 -3.15 -34.34 -9.42
C PRO A 171 -4.61 -34.22 -9.84
N TYR A 172 -5.38 -33.47 -9.07
CA TYR A 172 -6.73 -33.05 -9.40
C TYR A 172 -6.66 -31.58 -9.83
N ARG A 173 -6.72 -31.34 -11.14
CA ARG A 173 -6.79 -30.00 -11.73
C ARG A 173 -8.23 -29.64 -12.08
N VAL A 174 -8.66 -28.46 -11.66
CA VAL A 174 -9.99 -27.91 -11.89
C VAL A 174 -9.83 -26.47 -12.38
N GLN A 175 -10.41 -26.18 -13.54
CA GLN A 175 -10.56 -24.83 -14.06
C GLN A 175 -11.94 -24.30 -13.67
N LEU A 176 -11.97 -23.20 -12.94
CA LEU A 176 -13.15 -22.62 -12.31
C LEU A 176 -13.70 -21.45 -13.15
N ASP A 177 -15.02 -21.40 -13.30
CA ASP A 177 -15.71 -20.18 -13.76
C ASP A 177 -16.27 -19.44 -12.53
N PRO A 178 -15.83 -18.19 -12.25
CA PRO A 178 -16.31 -17.41 -11.10
C PRO A 178 -17.84 -17.23 -11.06
N HIS A 179 -18.51 -17.37 -12.20
CA HIS A 179 -19.96 -17.17 -12.33
C HIS A 179 -20.79 -18.44 -12.10
N TRP A 180 -20.15 -19.61 -11.98
CA TRP A 180 -20.87 -20.84 -11.68
C TRP A 180 -21.58 -20.74 -10.35
N SER A 181 -22.76 -21.34 -10.29
CA SER A 181 -23.45 -21.69 -9.06
C SER A 181 -22.69 -22.78 -8.31
N PHE A 182 -22.87 -22.89 -6.99
CA PHE A 182 -22.23 -23.97 -6.22
C PHE A 182 -22.66 -25.35 -6.74
N ASP A 183 -23.94 -25.50 -7.15
CA ASP A 183 -24.45 -26.74 -7.76
C ASP A 183 -23.74 -27.08 -9.08
N GLU A 184 -23.46 -26.07 -9.93
CA GLU A 184 -22.71 -26.24 -11.18
C GLU A 184 -21.28 -26.67 -10.90
N LEU A 185 -20.63 -26.08 -9.89
CA LEU A 185 -19.30 -26.48 -9.45
C LEU A 185 -19.28 -27.93 -8.96
N VAL A 186 -20.28 -28.33 -8.16
CA VAL A 186 -20.40 -29.70 -7.64
C VAL A 186 -20.49 -30.72 -8.79
N GLN A 187 -21.27 -30.41 -9.84
CA GLN A 187 -21.35 -31.30 -11.01
C GLN A 187 -20.04 -31.31 -11.81
N TYR A 188 -19.39 -30.15 -11.98
CA TYR A 188 -18.10 -30.09 -12.68
C TYR A 188 -17.01 -30.89 -11.95
N VAL A 189 -16.87 -30.69 -10.63
CA VAL A 189 -15.90 -31.43 -9.80
C VAL A 189 -16.21 -32.93 -9.80
N ARG A 190 -17.49 -33.33 -9.79
CA ARG A 190 -17.90 -34.74 -9.94
C ARG A 190 -17.41 -35.33 -11.26
N GLU A 191 -17.65 -34.67 -12.39
CA GLU A 191 -17.20 -35.14 -13.71
C GLU A 191 -15.68 -35.25 -13.79
N ARG A 192 -14.96 -34.26 -13.25
CA ARG A 192 -13.49 -34.28 -13.16
C ARG A 192 -13.00 -35.44 -12.30
N CYS A 193 -13.60 -35.67 -11.13
CA CYS A 193 -13.26 -36.79 -10.25
C CYS A 193 -13.44 -38.14 -10.95
N LEU A 194 -14.57 -38.34 -11.64
CA LEU A 194 -14.85 -39.59 -12.35
C LEU A 194 -13.83 -39.85 -13.46
N SER A 195 -13.53 -38.83 -14.26
CA SER A 195 -12.53 -38.92 -15.34
C SER A 195 -11.13 -39.27 -14.79
N ILE A 196 -10.73 -38.64 -13.68
CA ILE A 196 -9.45 -38.94 -13.02
C ILE A 196 -9.43 -40.38 -12.47
N LEU A 197 -10.54 -40.84 -11.87
CA LEU A 197 -10.64 -42.20 -11.34
C LEU A 197 -10.53 -43.27 -12.42
N GLU A 198 -11.11 -43.04 -13.61
CA GLU A 198 -10.97 -43.94 -14.76
C GLU A 198 -9.50 -44.15 -15.18
N HIS A 199 -8.66 -43.14 -14.97
CA HIS A 199 -7.24 -43.14 -15.33
C HIS A 199 -6.27 -43.19 -14.13
N SER A 200 -6.80 -43.45 -12.92
CA SER A 200 -6.05 -43.42 -11.65
C SER A 200 -4.99 -44.52 -11.51
N HIS A 201 -5.10 -45.57 -12.32
CA HIS A 201 -4.16 -46.67 -12.40
C HIS A 201 -2.86 -46.30 -13.13
N TYR A 202 -2.78 -45.12 -13.77
CA TYR A 202 -1.55 -44.68 -14.43
C TYR A 202 -0.53 -44.19 -13.40
N PRO A 203 0.70 -44.72 -13.38
CA PRO A 203 1.66 -44.42 -12.33
C PRO A 203 2.04 -42.93 -12.30
N LEU A 204 2.05 -42.31 -11.11
CA LEU A 204 2.48 -40.91 -10.92
C LEU A 204 3.87 -40.65 -11.52
N GLN A 205 4.81 -41.59 -11.39
CA GLN A 205 6.15 -41.47 -11.97
C GLN A 205 6.12 -41.34 -13.49
N HIS A 206 5.17 -42.00 -14.15
CA HIS A 206 4.99 -41.89 -15.60
C HIS A 206 4.34 -40.56 -15.98
N ILE A 207 3.42 -40.03 -15.17
CA ILE A 207 2.87 -38.67 -15.34
C ILE A 207 4.01 -37.64 -15.29
N LEU A 208 4.83 -37.70 -14.24
CA LEU A 208 5.95 -36.77 -14.05
C LEU A 208 7.03 -36.89 -15.14
N ALA A 209 7.34 -38.12 -15.58
CA ALA A 209 8.33 -38.35 -16.63
C ALA A 209 7.92 -37.78 -17.99
N ASN A 210 6.62 -37.78 -18.33
CA ASN A 210 6.13 -37.24 -19.61
C ASN A 210 6.21 -35.71 -19.67
N LEU A 211 6.14 -35.05 -18.51
CA LEU A 211 6.07 -33.59 -18.40
C LEU A 211 7.45 -32.92 -18.32
N HIS A 212 8.55 -33.69 -18.37
CA HIS A 212 9.94 -33.20 -18.26
C HIS A 212 10.24 -32.38 -16.98
N ILE A 213 9.44 -32.55 -15.92
CA ILE A 213 9.57 -31.79 -14.67
C ILE A 213 10.71 -32.35 -13.83
N ASN A 214 11.51 -31.46 -13.27
CA ASN A 214 12.58 -31.82 -12.34
C ASN A 214 11.94 -32.33 -11.04
N GLN A 215 12.24 -33.57 -10.63
CA GLN A 215 11.54 -34.30 -9.54
C GLN A 215 11.54 -33.61 -8.16
N LEU A 216 12.27 -32.51 -8.00
CA LEU A 216 12.46 -31.82 -6.72
C LEU A 216 11.41 -30.73 -6.44
N ASN A 217 10.67 -30.23 -7.45
CA ASN A 217 9.71 -29.12 -7.31
C ASN A 217 8.41 -29.39 -8.08
N ILE A 218 7.42 -29.96 -7.41
CA ILE A 218 6.11 -30.25 -8.01
C ILE A 218 5.03 -29.56 -7.18
N SER A 219 4.43 -28.51 -7.74
CA SER A 219 3.54 -27.58 -7.04
C SER A 219 2.30 -28.24 -6.43
N PHE A 220 1.66 -29.16 -7.14
CA PHE A 220 0.45 -29.82 -6.63
C PHE A 220 0.75 -30.78 -5.46
N LEU A 221 1.99 -31.24 -5.29
CA LEU A 221 2.43 -32.04 -4.13
C LEU A 221 2.67 -31.18 -2.87
N GLU A 222 2.35 -29.89 -2.92
CA GLU A 222 2.42 -28.99 -1.76
C GLU A 222 1.05 -28.83 -1.07
N THR A 223 -0.03 -29.03 -1.82
CA THR A 223 -1.42 -28.89 -1.35
C THR A 223 -2.16 -30.21 -1.45
N MET A 224 -2.76 -30.66 -0.36
CA MET A 224 -3.32 -32.00 -0.21
C MET A 224 -4.78 -31.99 0.28
N PHE A 225 -5.59 -32.88 -0.29
CA PHE A 225 -6.94 -33.19 0.18
C PHE A 225 -7.10 -34.68 0.47
N ASP A 226 -7.76 -35.02 1.58
CA ASP A 226 -8.15 -36.38 1.94
C ASP A 226 -9.55 -36.39 2.59
N PHE A 227 -10.29 -37.48 2.43
CA PHE A 227 -11.57 -37.70 3.09
C PHE A 227 -11.55 -39.08 3.75
N ILE A 228 -11.69 -39.11 5.07
CA ILE A 228 -11.60 -40.31 5.88
C ILE A 228 -12.98 -40.61 6.45
N THR A 229 -13.52 -41.79 6.13
CA THR A 229 -14.67 -42.34 6.83
C THR A 229 -14.19 -43.31 7.90
N ILE A 230 -14.52 -43.06 9.16
CA ILE A 230 -14.19 -43.94 10.28
C ILE A 230 -15.25 -45.05 10.33
N SER A 231 -14.98 -46.20 9.70
CA SER A 231 -15.84 -47.39 9.82
C SER A 231 -15.48 -48.21 11.07
N SER A 232 -16.48 -48.69 11.82
CA SER A 232 -16.34 -49.45 13.08
C SER A 232 -15.77 -50.86 12.96
N HIS A 233 -15.29 -51.30 11.80
CA HIS A 233 -14.80 -52.67 11.66
C HIS A 233 -13.61 -52.98 12.60
N THR A 234 -12.96 -51.97 13.17
CA THR A 234 -11.92 -52.15 14.19
C THR A 234 -12.43 -52.31 15.62
N ASP A 235 -13.68 -51.92 15.92
CA ASP A 235 -14.27 -52.07 17.26
C ASP A 235 -14.87 -53.48 17.51
N GLU A 236 -14.93 -54.32 16.48
CA GLU A 236 -15.37 -55.72 16.57
C GLU A 236 -14.19 -56.72 16.52
N LEU A 237 -12.94 -56.26 16.62
CA LEU A 237 -11.80 -57.17 16.75
C LEU A 237 -11.83 -57.80 18.15
N SER A 238 -12.24 -59.06 18.20
CA SER A 238 -12.21 -59.86 19.42
C SER A 238 -11.14 -60.93 19.32
N PHE A 239 -10.29 -61.06 20.33
CA PHE A 239 -9.32 -62.15 20.42
C PHE A 239 -9.69 -62.98 21.66
N ASP A 240 -10.10 -64.24 21.48
CA ASP A 240 -10.65 -65.10 22.53
C ASP A 240 -11.80 -64.44 23.34
N GLY A 241 -12.64 -63.65 22.66
CA GLY A 241 -13.76 -62.95 23.27
C GLY A 241 -13.40 -61.66 24.02
N ALA A 242 -12.13 -61.25 24.07
CA ALA A 242 -11.71 -59.93 24.54
C ALA A 242 -11.79 -58.90 23.41
N SER A 243 -12.55 -57.82 23.59
CA SER A 243 -12.67 -56.75 22.60
C SER A 243 -11.47 -55.80 22.67
N PHE A 244 -10.94 -55.47 21.50
CA PHE A 244 -9.88 -54.48 21.34
C PHE A 244 -10.49 -53.16 20.89
N LYS A 245 -10.03 -52.08 21.52
CA LYS A 245 -10.33 -50.72 21.08
C LYS A 245 -9.05 -50.09 20.58
N GLN A 246 -9.14 -49.38 19.47
CA GLN A 246 -8.03 -48.56 19.02
C GLN A 246 -7.77 -47.47 20.08
N ALA A 247 -6.57 -47.48 20.67
CA ALA A 247 -6.16 -46.44 21.61
C ALA A 247 -5.81 -45.16 20.84
N SER A 248 -6.43 -44.04 21.21
CA SER A 248 -6.00 -42.71 20.79
C SER A 248 -4.83 -42.27 21.67
N PHE A 249 -3.71 -41.94 21.05
CA PHE A 249 -2.57 -41.30 21.72
C PHE A 249 -2.49 -39.85 21.24
N GLU A 250 -2.35 -38.91 22.16
CA GLU A 250 -1.93 -37.54 21.84
C GLU A 250 -0.49 -37.61 21.32
N GLN A 251 -0.29 -37.44 20.01
CA GLN A 251 1.04 -37.27 19.46
C GLN A 251 1.58 -35.92 19.93
N SER A 252 2.69 -35.93 20.66
CA SER A 252 3.33 -34.71 21.18
C SER A 252 4.02 -33.86 20.11
N LEU A 253 4.14 -34.37 18.87
CA LEU A 253 4.76 -33.69 17.74
C LEU A 253 3.93 -33.96 16.47
N GLU A 254 3.25 -32.93 15.98
CA GLU A 254 2.50 -32.97 14.74
C GLU A 254 3.45 -32.90 13.54
N VAL A 255 3.23 -33.78 12.54
CA VAL A 255 4.13 -33.92 11.39
C VAL A 255 3.48 -33.43 10.09
N ALA A 256 4.12 -32.45 9.44
CA ALA A 256 3.68 -31.94 8.14
C ALA A 256 4.34 -32.73 7.01
N LYS A 257 3.53 -33.38 6.17
CA LYS A 257 3.98 -34.04 4.93
C LYS A 257 3.84 -33.14 3.69
N PHE A 258 2.95 -32.16 3.78
CA PHE A 258 2.56 -31.23 2.75
C PHE A 258 2.60 -29.82 3.34
N ASP A 259 2.74 -28.80 2.50
CA ASP A 259 2.74 -27.40 2.95
C ASP A 259 1.36 -27.00 3.45
N PHE A 260 0.30 -27.51 2.80
CA PHE A 260 -1.10 -27.33 3.16
C PHE A 260 -1.86 -28.65 2.96
N SER A 261 -2.54 -29.15 3.99
CA SER A 261 -3.31 -30.40 3.92
C SER A 261 -4.64 -30.25 4.63
N LEU A 262 -5.74 -30.48 3.91
CA LEU A 262 -7.08 -30.54 4.47
C LEU A 262 -7.60 -31.98 4.46
N THR A 263 -8.01 -32.48 5.62
CA THR A 263 -8.59 -33.82 5.75
C THR A 263 -9.97 -33.73 6.39
N PHE A 264 -11.01 -34.09 5.65
CA PHE A 264 -12.33 -34.29 6.25
C PHE A 264 -12.38 -35.67 6.91
N VAL A 265 -13.01 -35.73 8.08
CA VAL A 265 -13.21 -36.95 8.85
C VAL A 265 -14.69 -37.09 9.16
N TYR A 266 -15.31 -38.13 8.62
CA TYR A 266 -16.69 -38.49 8.86
C TYR A 266 -16.76 -39.71 9.78
N ASN A 267 -17.46 -39.58 10.91
CA ASN A 267 -17.65 -40.66 11.87
C ASN A 267 -19.13 -41.09 11.96
N PRO A 268 -19.54 -42.15 11.24
CA PRO A 268 -20.92 -42.63 11.24
C PRO A 268 -21.38 -43.33 12.54
N ILE A 269 -20.48 -43.62 13.50
CA ILE A 269 -20.76 -44.59 14.57
C ILE A 269 -20.45 -44.05 15.96
N LEU A 270 -19.34 -43.33 16.13
CA LEU A 270 -19.04 -42.58 17.35
C LEU A 270 -19.41 -41.11 17.11
N GLU A 271 -20.08 -40.50 18.08
CA GLU A 271 -20.51 -39.08 18.06
C GLU A 271 -21.67 -38.70 17.09
N ASN A 272 -22.63 -39.57 16.79
CA ASN A 272 -23.87 -39.23 16.05
C ASN A 272 -23.66 -38.63 14.63
N ASN A 273 -22.96 -39.32 13.71
CA ASN A 273 -22.74 -38.87 12.32
C ASN A 273 -21.94 -37.56 12.21
N ARG A 274 -21.07 -37.27 13.19
CA ARG A 274 -20.34 -36.01 13.20
C ARG A 274 -19.32 -35.93 12.07
N LEU A 275 -19.37 -34.83 11.33
CA LEU A 275 -18.33 -34.44 10.39
C LEU A 275 -17.35 -33.51 11.10
N SER A 276 -16.07 -33.69 10.84
CA SER A 276 -15.02 -32.76 11.24
C SER A 276 -14.05 -32.57 10.08
N PHE A 277 -13.23 -31.53 10.14
CA PHE A 277 -12.04 -31.44 9.31
C PHE A 277 -10.83 -31.14 10.15
N ARG A 278 -9.68 -31.55 9.64
CA ARG A 278 -8.36 -31.26 10.17
C ARG A 278 -7.55 -30.57 9.10
N LEU A 279 -7.10 -29.35 9.39
CA LEU A 279 -6.18 -28.60 8.56
C LEU A 279 -4.79 -28.70 9.18
N THR A 280 -3.82 -29.12 8.37
CA THR A 280 -2.42 -29.34 8.78
C THR A 280 -1.54 -28.59 7.80
N CYS A 281 -0.75 -27.64 8.28
CA CYS A 281 0.16 -26.87 7.45
C CYS A 281 1.60 -26.97 7.96
N SER A 282 2.57 -26.77 7.07
CA SER A 282 3.99 -26.74 7.45
C SER A 282 4.28 -25.56 8.37
N HIS A 283 4.89 -25.83 9.53
CA HIS A 283 5.32 -24.77 10.46
C HIS A 283 6.39 -23.85 9.84
N ASP A 284 7.11 -24.32 8.81
CA ASP A 284 8.09 -23.51 8.08
C ASP A 284 7.42 -22.32 7.36
N LEU A 285 6.16 -22.46 6.97
CA LEU A 285 5.41 -21.48 6.18
C LEU A 285 4.29 -20.80 6.97
N PHE A 286 3.71 -21.49 7.95
CA PHE A 286 2.53 -21.02 8.68
C PHE A 286 2.75 -20.99 10.20
N ASP A 287 2.23 -19.97 10.84
CA ASP A 287 2.03 -19.87 12.27
C ASP A 287 0.73 -20.54 12.71
N GLU A 288 0.68 -21.02 13.95
CA GLU A 288 -0.48 -21.76 14.51
C GLU A 288 -1.77 -20.93 14.48
N ILE A 289 -1.63 -19.62 14.68
CA ILE A 289 -2.71 -18.63 14.63
C ILE A 289 -3.29 -18.54 13.21
N THR A 290 -2.43 -18.45 12.19
CA THR A 290 -2.84 -18.37 10.78
C THR A 290 -3.58 -19.63 10.37
N VAL A 291 -3.08 -20.81 10.75
CA VAL A 291 -3.75 -22.10 10.49
C VAL A 291 -5.12 -22.14 11.18
N THR A 292 -5.20 -21.71 12.43
CA THR A 292 -6.47 -21.66 13.18
C THR A 292 -7.49 -20.76 12.49
N ASN A 293 -7.08 -19.59 12.01
CA ASN A 293 -7.96 -18.64 11.32
C ASN A 293 -8.45 -19.19 9.97
N ILE A 294 -7.57 -19.81 9.17
CA ILE A 294 -7.97 -20.53 7.95
C ILE A 294 -8.99 -21.62 8.28
N GLY A 295 -8.79 -22.35 9.38
CA GLY A 295 -9.75 -23.36 9.87
C GLY A 295 -11.12 -22.76 10.16
N ARG A 296 -11.21 -21.77 11.05
CA ARG A 296 -12.51 -21.18 11.43
C ARG A 296 -13.28 -20.59 10.25
N ARG A 297 -12.60 -20.23 9.18
CA ARG A 297 -13.22 -19.75 7.94
C ARG A 297 -13.81 -20.82 7.10
N LEU A 298 -13.07 -21.90 6.96
CA LEU A 298 -13.60 -23.07 6.32
C LEU A 298 -14.84 -23.53 7.09
N GLU A 299 -14.84 -23.44 8.43
CA GLU A 299 -16.03 -23.68 9.25
C GLU A 299 -17.16 -22.69 8.94
N HIS A 300 -16.89 -21.39 8.89
CA HIS A 300 -17.91 -20.38 8.57
C HIS A 300 -18.48 -20.56 7.15
N CYS A 301 -17.62 -20.82 6.17
CA CYS A 301 -17.97 -21.20 4.79
C CYS A 301 -18.91 -22.41 4.78
N PHE A 302 -18.58 -23.42 5.57
CA PHE A 302 -19.40 -24.61 5.75
C PHE A 302 -20.76 -24.27 6.37
N GLN A 303 -20.78 -23.45 7.43
CA GLN A 303 -22.02 -22.99 8.06
C GLN A 303 -22.88 -22.20 7.06
N GLN A 304 -22.33 -21.27 6.27
CA GLN A 304 -23.11 -20.48 5.32
C GLN A 304 -23.77 -21.35 4.24
N LEU A 305 -23.03 -22.33 3.70
CA LEU A 305 -23.55 -23.27 2.71
C LEU A 305 -24.71 -24.12 3.22
N PHE A 306 -24.72 -24.45 4.52
CA PHE A 306 -25.68 -25.40 5.08
C PHE A 306 -26.65 -24.81 6.11
N SER A 307 -26.55 -23.54 6.53
CA SER A 307 -27.45 -22.92 7.53
C SER A 307 -28.54 -22.00 6.94
N SER A 308 -28.42 -21.61 5.67
CA SER A 308 -29.36 -20.68 5.03
C SER A 308 -30.42 -21.43 4.20
N ASN A 309 -31.70 -21.23 4.54
CA ASN A 309 -32.86 -21.82 3.85
C ASN A 309 -33.22 -21.09 2.53
N GLU A 310 -32.32 -20.28 1.97
CA GLU A 310 -32.53 -19.55 0.72
C GLU A 310 -31.41 -19.84 -0.28
N THR A 311 -31.80 -20.17 -1.50
CA THR A 311 -30.94 -20.42 -2.66
C THR A 311 -29.92 -19.29 -2.86
N MET A 312 -28.65 -19.56 -2.55
CA MET A 312 -27.54 -18.60 -2.68
C MET A 312 -26.44 -19.29 -3.47
N ASN A 313 -26.36 -19.10 -4.80
CA ASN A 313 -25.40 -19.90 -5.58
C ASN A 313 -24.75 -19.11 -6.74
N ARG A 314 -23.72 -18.32 -6.45
CA ARG A 314 -22.59 -18.07 -7.38
C ARG A 314 -21.26 -18.15 -6.61
N ILE A 315 -20.21 -18.75 -7.18
CA ILE A 315 -18.89 -18.92 -6.53
C ILE A 315 -18.30 -17.58 -6.08
N ASP A 316 -18.54 -16.50 -6.83
CA ASP A 316 -18.11 -15.16 -6.48
C ASP A 316 -18.86 -14.54 -5.28
N THR A 317 -20.12 -14.93 -5.01
CA THR A 317 -20.97 -14.34 -3.96
C THR A 317 -21.21 -15.22 -2.74
N CYS A 318 -21.17 -16.55 -2.88
CA CYS A 318 -21.34 -17.50 -1.76
C CYS A 318 -20.20 -17.43 -0.75
N PHE A 319 -19.05 -16.93 -1.19
CA PHE A 319 -17.85 -16.81 -0.39
C PHE A 319 -17.32 -15.40 -0.60
N THR A 320 -17.19 -14.60 0.46
CA THR A 320 -16.44 -13.34 0.38
C THR A 320 -15.03 -13.63 -0.15
N SER A 321 -14.52 -12.78 -1.05
CA SER A 321 -13.11 -12.82 -1.48
C SER A 321 -12.23 -12.96 -0.24
N VAL A 322 -11.28 -13.89 -0.22
CA VAL A 322 -10.31 -13.87 0.87
C VAL A 322 -9.21 -12.89 0.43
N SER A 323 -9.44 -11.60 0.63
CA SER A 323 -8.33 -10.67 0.85
C SER A 323 -7.44 -11.25 1.96
N LYS A 324 -6.15 -10.91 1.98
CA LYS A 324 -5.29 -11.28 3.11
C LYS A 324 -5.89 -10.74 4.44
N PHE A 325 -6.74 -9.72 4.37
CA PHE A 325 -7.59 -9.19 5.44
C PHE A 325 -8.86 -9.93 5.71
N ASP A 326 -9.47 -10.43 4.65
CA ASP A 326 -10.72 -11.09 4.83
C ASP A 326 -10.48 -12.33 5.64
N LEU A 327 -9.24 -12.85 5.81
CA LEU A 327 -8.73 -13.91 6.72
C LEU A 327 -9.05 -13.75 8.24
N ILE A 328 -9.79 -12.72 8.61
CA ILE A 328 -10.21 -12.36 9.97
C ILE A 328 -11.71 -12.51 10.13
N LEU A 329 -12.17 -13.30 11.10
CA LEU A 329 -13.62 -13.44 11.31
C LEU A 329 -14.26 -12.14 11.84
N PRO A 330 -15.55 -11.88 11.55
CA PRO A 330 -16.31 -10.80 12.19
C PRO A 330 -16.33 -10.90 13.73
N GLU A 331 -16.16 -12.11 14.27
CA GLU A 331 -16.03 -12.41 15.70
C GLU A 331 -14.68 -11.94 16.27
N GLU A 332 -13.71 -11.49 15.47
CA GLU A 332 -12.47 -10.85 15.96
C GLU A 332 -12.67 -9.40 16.42
N THR A 333 -13.91 -8.90 16.37
CA THR A 333 -14.33 -7.76 17.21
C THR A 333 -14.55 -8.18 18.67
N GLN A 334 -14.63 -9.49 18.95
CA GLN A 334 -14.95 -10.09 20.26
C GLN A 334 -13.71 -10.56 21.05
N GLU A 335 -12.53 -10.73 20.42
CA GLU A 335 -11.26 -10.86 21.17
C GLU A 335 -11.07 -9.69 22.15
N MET A 336 -11.57 -8.51 21.77
CA MET A 336 -11.56 -7.30 22.58
C MET A 336 -12.68 -7.24 23.61
N GLU A 337 -13.74 -8.05 23.57
CA GLU A 337 -14.77 -8.13 24.61
C GLU A 337 -14.47 -9.25 25.62
N ASP A 338 -13.92 -10.37 25.14
CA ASP A 338 -13.61 -11.56 25.95
C ASP A 338 -12.35 -11.41 26.81
N ILE A 339 -11.42 -10.53 26.43
CA ILE A 339 -10.26 -10.22 27.28
C ILE A 339 -10.72 -9.33 28.43
N ILE A 340 -10.78 -9.89 29.64
CA ILE A 340 -10.97 -9.09 30.83
C ILE A 340 -9.70 -8.26 31.06
N TYR A 341 -9.81 -6.93 31.01
CA TYR A 341 -8.73 -6.02 31.42
C TYR A 341 -8.55 -6.14 32.94
N CYS A 342 -7.85 -7.19 33.35
CA CYS A 342 -7.46 -7.42 34.72
C CYS A 342 -6.07 -6.86 34.97
N ARG A 343 -5.82 -6.46 36.22
CA ARG A 343 -4.49 -6.09 36.69
C ARG A 343 -3.54 -7.28 36.52
N GLN A 344 -2.73 -7.27 35.46
CA GLN A 344 -1.76 -8.35 35.23
C GLN A 344 -0.51 -8.17 36.09
N SER A 345 -0.14 -6.93 36.39
CA SER A 345 1.08 -6.61 37.13
C SER A 345 0.83 -6.55 38.64
N HIS A 346 0.43 -7.66 39.26
CA HIS A 346 0.37 -7.75 40.73
C HIS A 346 1.75 -7.72 41.41
N ILE A 347 2.86 -7.75 40.63
CA ILE A 347 4.20 -8.07 41.13
C ILE A 347 5.25 -6.97 40.86
N THR A 348 5.08 -6.09 39.86
CA THR A 348 6.11 -5.09 39.48
C THR A 348 5.55 -3.68 39.20
N ASN A 349 6.35 -2.65 39.51
CA ASN A 349 6.12 -1.24 39.15
C ASN A 349 6.88 -0.82 37.88
N GLU A 350 7.27 -1.79 37.07
CA GLU A 350 8.08 -1.60 35.87
C GLU A 350 7.59 -2.53 34.76
N ALA A 351 7.45 -2.00 33.54
CA ALA A 351 6.99 -2.69 32.35
C ALA A 351 7.53 -2.02 31.08
N PRO A 352 7.43 -2.66 29.90
CA PRO A 352 7.70 -1.98 28.62
C PRO A 352 6.78 -0.77 28.41
N ALA A 353 7.29 0.27 27.77
CA ALA A 353 6.49 1.42 27.34
C ALA A 353 5.54 1.02 26.19
N SER A 354 4.33 1.60 26.13
CA SER A 354 3.37 1.38 25.03
C SER A 354 3.96 1.75 23.67
N PHE A 355 3.34 1.32 22.58
CA PHE A 355 3.81 1.69 21.24
C PHE A 355 3.74 3.21 21.01
N ALA A 356 2.69 3.86 21.50
CA ALA A 356 2.54 5.31 21.41
C ALA A 356 3.63 6.06 22.20
N GLN A 357 3.95 5.62 23.42
CA GLN A 357 5.06 6.15 24.21
C GLN A 357 6.40 6.03 23.49
N ALA A 358 6.67 4.85 22.94
CA ALA A 358 7.90 4.57 22.22
C ALA A 358 8.06 5.48 21.00
N ARG A 359 6.98 5.72 20.24
CA ARG A 359 6.96 6.63 19.08
C ARG A 359 7.33 8.06 19.46
N ILE A 360 6.64 8.66 20.42
CA ILE A 360 6.90 10.06 20.83
C ILE A 360 8.34 10.23 21.30
N TRP A 361 8.83 9.28 22.12
CA TRP A 361 10.20 9.29 22.60
C TRP A 361 11.24 9.12 21.48
N LEU A 362 10.95 8.27 20.48
CA LEU A 362 11.82 8.05 19.32
C LEU A 362 11.83 9.26 18.40
N ASP A 363 10.67 9.89 18.15
CA ASP A 363 10.53 11.06 17.29
C ASP A 363 11.39 12.22 17.81
N GLU A 364 11.33 12.52 19.11
CA GLU A 364 12.18 13.54 19.73
C GLU A 364 13.68 13.25 19.58
N ARG A 365 14.09 12.00 19.75
CA ARG A 365 15.51 11.62 19.76
C ARG A 365 16.11 11.42 18.38
N ILE A 366 15.34 10.90 17.42
CA ILE A 366 15.84 10.52 16.09
C ILE A 366 15.50 11.58 15.05
N ARG A 367 14.24 12.02 14.96
CA ARG A 367 13.82 12.95 13.89
C ARG A 367 14.33 14.37 14.14
N PHE A 368 14.31 14.80 15.40
CA PHE A 368 14.72 16.15 15.81
C PHE A 368 16.12 16.20 16.45
N GLY A 369 16.74 15.04 16.71
CA GLY A 369 18.18 14.84 16.92
C GLY A 369 18.74 15.29 18.29
N PRO A 370 19.78 14.61 18.83
CA PRO A 370 20.40 14.96 20.11
C PRO A 370 21.34 16.17 20.05
N ASP A 371 21.86 16.53 18.87
CA ASP A 371 22.80 17.66 18.68
C ASP A 371 22.08 19.01 18.52
N ASN A 372 20.74 19.02 18.50
CA ASN A 372 19.92 20.23 18.49
C ASN A 372 18.99 20.30 19.71
N PRO A 373 19.54 20.36 20.95
CA PRO A 373 18.80 20.27 22.21
C PRO A 373 18.02 21.56 22.53
N GLN A 374 17.53 22.30 21.53
CA GLN A 374 16.92 23.62 21.68
C GLN A 374 15.40 23.63 21.52
N ILE A 375 14.76 22.51 21.16
CA ILE A 375 13.35 22.53 20.75
C ILE A 375 12.54 21.47 21.49
N ALA A 376 11.60 21.92 22.32
CA ALA A 376 10.57 21.06 22.90
C ALA A 376 9.35 20.98 21.99
N ILE A 377 9.12 19.81 21.39
CA ILE A 377 8.02 19.60 20.44
C ILE A 377 6.80 19.03 21.16
N TYR A 378 7.02 18.15 22.13
CA TYR A 378 5.96 17.41 22.83
C TYR A 378 5.63 17.93 24.24
N ASN A 379 5.99 19.18 24.55
CA ASN A 379 5.42 19.87 25.72
C ASN A 379 3.96 20.28 25.43
N MET A 380 3.08 20.05 26.40
CA MET A 380 1.64 20.34 26.31
C MET A 380 1.20 21.32 27.40
N PRO A 381 1.47 22.63 27.27
CA PRO A 381 0.98 23.63 28.21
C PRO A 381 -0.51 23.90 28.00
N PHE A 382 -1.32 23.62 29.01
CA PHE A 382 -2.72 24.01 29.08
C PHE A 382 -2.87 25.25 29.96
N ILE A 383 -3.28 26.37 29.36
CA ILE A 383 -3.31 27.69 30.01
C ILE A 383 -4.73 28.04 30.42
N TYR A 384 -4.91 28.48 31.66
CA TYR A 384 -6.19 28.87 32.24
C TYR A 384 -6.12 30.23 32.91
N HIS A 385 -7.23 30.97 32.89
CA HIS A 385 -7.47 32.12 33.75
C HIS A 385 -8.73 31.92 34.60
N LEU A 386 -8.90 32.72 35.65
CA LEU A 386 -10.14 32.75 36.45
C LEU A 386 -11.16 33.72 35.82
N GLN A 387 -12.41 33.29 35.68
CA GLN A 387 -13.45 34.06 34.95
C GLN A 387 -13.83 35.40 35.61
N SER A 388 -13.70 35.52 36.94
CA SER A 388 -14.10 36.71 37.71
C SER A 388 -13.20 36.91 38.94
N ASP A 389 -13.47 37.94 39.75
CA ASP A 389 -12.73 38.27 41.00
C ASP A 389 -12.78 37.19 42.11
N HIS A 390 -13.25 35.97 41.80
CA HIS A 390 -13.07 34.83 42.68
C HIS A 390 -11.58 34.59 42.96
N THR A 391 -11.28 34.14 44.16
CA THR A 391 -9.90 33.84 44.57
C THR A 391 -9.72 32.36 44.80
N LEU A 392 -8.66 31.80 44.20
CA LEU A 392 -8.29 30.40 44.38
C LEU A 392 -7.17 30.28 45.41
N SER A 393 -7.35 29.45 46.43
CA SER A 393 -6.34 29.20 47.45
C SER A 393 -5.20 28.36 46.89
N ILE A 394 -4.02 28.96 46.75
CA ILE A 394 -2.84 28.25 46.25
C ILE A 394 -2.42 27.14 47.21
N LYS A 395 -2.62 27.33 48.52
CA LYS A 395 -2.35 26.28 49.52
C LYS A 395 -3.24 25.05 49.31
N GLN A 396 -4.51 25.26 49.02
CA GLN A 396 -5.46 24.18 48.77
C GLN A 396 -5.21 23.53 47.41
N LEU A 397 -4.89 24.33 46.38
CA LEU A 397 -4.51 23.85 45.06
C LEU A 397 -3.28 22.94 45.12
N ARG A 398 -2.24 23.33 45.87
CA ARG A 398 -1.05 22.50 46.10
C ARG A 398 -1.39 21.14 46.67
N HIS A 399 -2.28 21.10 47.67
CA HIS A 399 -2.71 19.85 48.28
C HIS A 399 -3.55 19.00 47.31
N ALA A 400 -4.47 19.63 46.57
CA ALA A 400 -5.30 18.96 45.58
C ALA A 400 -4.46 18.35 44.43
N LEU A 401 -3.47 19.08 43.93
CA LEU A 401 -2.52 18.59 42.92
C LEU A 401 -1.74 17.40 43.44
N TYR A 402 -1.27 17.45 44.69
CA TYR A 402 -0.58 16.32 45.30
C TYR A 402 -1.45 15.06 45.33
N LEU A 403 -2.72 15.17 45.72
CA LEU A 403 -3.66 14.05 45.71
C LEU A 403 -3.91 13.52 44.30
N THR A 404 -4.13 14.43 43.34
CA THR A 404 -4.46 14.10 41.95
C THR A 404 -3.30 13.39 41.24
N VAL A 405 -2.08 13.92 41.37
CA VAL A 405 -0.86 13.29 40.81
C VAL A 405 -0.57 11.93 41.44
N ASN A 406 -0.88 11.75 42.72
CA ASN A 406 -0.72 10.46 43.39
C ASN A 406 -1.75 9.42 42.95
N LYS A 407 -3.00 9.83 42.70
CA LYS A 407 -4.04 8.93 42.17
C LYS A 407 -3.62 8.38 40.80
N HIS A 408 -3.07 9.24 39.94
CA HIS A 408 -2.73 8.91 38.55
C HIS A 408 -1.25 8.59 38.37
N LEU A 409 -0.91 7.30 38.43
CA LEU A 409 0.48 6.82 38.40
C LEU A 409 1.28 7.25 37.17
N SER A 410 0.63 7.46 36.02
CA SER A 410 1.26 7.95 34.78
C SER A 410 1.94 9.32 34.98
N LEU A 411 1.43 10.17 35.88
CA LEU A 411 1.96 11.51 36.14
C LEU A 411 3.24 11.54 36.99
N HIS A 412 3.71 10.38 37.46
CA HIS A 412 4.98 10.22 38.15
C HIS A 412 5.70 8.92 37.71
N THR A 413 5.53 8.57 36.44
CA THR A 413 6.19 7.44 35.79
C THR A 413 7.44 7.92 35.07
N SER A 414 8.57 7.23 35.27
CA SER A 414 9.76 7.44 34.47
C SER A 414 9.73 6.65 33.16
N LEU A 415 10.30 7.22 32.11
CA LEU A 415 10.53 6.57 30.82
C LEU A 415 12.02 6.58 30.50
N TYR A 416 12.61 5.40 30.29
CA TYR A 416 14.04 5.25 29.99
C TYR A 416 14.28 4.06 29.07
N PHE A 417 15.35 4.14 28.28
CA PHE A 417 15.76 3.06 27.40
C PHE A 417 16.63 2.06 28.16
N ASP A 418 16.20 0.81 28.24
CA ASP A 418 16.99 -0.27 28.82
C ASP A 418 17.90 -0.86 27.73
N ILE A 419 19.20 -0.59 27.85
CA ILE A 419 20.22 -1.02 26.88
C ILE A 419 20.32 -2.56 26.81
N GLN A 420 20.12 -3.26 27.92
CA GLN A 420 20.23 -4.72 27.96
C GLN A 420 19.04 -5.38 27.29
N LYS A 421 17.83 -4.82 27.49
CA LYS A 421 16.60 -5.31 26.85
C LYS A 421 16.39 -4.77 25.44
N ASN A 422 17.16 -3.75 25.04
CA ASN A 422 16.99 -3.01 23.79
C ASN A 422 15.55 -2.50 23.60
N LEU A 423 14.92 -2.03 24.68
CA LEU A 423 13.51 -1.63 24.72
C LEU A 423 13.33 -0.39 25.59
N LEU A 424 12.36 0.45 25.23
CA LEU A 424 11.89 1.53 26.09
C LEU A 424 11.05 0.95 27.23
N MET A 425 11.41 1.30 28.46
CA MET A 425 10.77 0.85 29.69
C MET A 425 10.09 2.02 30.39
N GLN A 426 9.02 1.72 31.12
CA GLN A 426 8.33 2.63 32.01
C GLN A 426 8.37 2.11 33.45
N ARG A 427 8.57 3.00 34.43
CA ARG A 427 8.61 2.64 35.85
C ARG A 427 7.86 3.67 36.70
N VAL A 428 6.91 3.20 37.50
CA VAL A 428 6.18 4.03 38.46
C VAL A 428 7.10 4.38 39.63
N ILE A 429 7.28 5.67 39.91
CA ILE A 429 8.14 6.15 41.01
C ILE A 429 7.35 6.20 42.32
N THR A 430 7.64 5.31 43.26
CA THR A 430 7.02 5.31 44.60
C THR A 430 7.82 6.12 45.62
N HIS A 431 7.19 6.51 46.73
CA HIS A 431 7.84 7.24 47.83
C HIS A 431 9.04 6.51 48.45
N GLU A 432 9.04 5.16 48.46
CA GLU A 432 10.15 4.34 48.99
C GLU A 432 11.39 4.37 48.10
N ASN A 433 11.23 4.62 46.79
CA ASN A 433 12.32 4.65 45.82
C ASN A 433 13.01 6.03 45.70
N LYS A 434 12.62 7.02 46.52
CA LYS A 434 13.18 8.38 46.49
C LYS A 434 14.19 8.62 47.61
N ASN A 435 15.39 9.07 47.23
CA ASN A 435 16.25 9.80 48.16
C ASN A 435 15.48 11.07 48.61
N ASN A 436 15.43 11.30 49.94
CA ASN A 436 14.51 12.14 50.72
C ASN A 436 14.13 13.58 50.27
N ASN A 437 14.49 14.10 49.09
CA ASN A 437 14.31 15.51 48.73
C ASN A 437 13.68 15.85 47.35
N ASN A 438 13.24 14.91 46.51
CA ASN A 438 12.68 15.26 45.18
C ASN A 438 11.14 15.17 45.13
N ASN A 439 10.47 16.30 44.88
CA ASN A 439 9.02 16.36 44.61
C ASN A 439 8.64 15.49 43.39
N MET A 440 7.41 14.95 43.34
CA MET A 440 6.91 14.15 42.18
C MET A 440 6.62 15.00 40.95
N PHE A 441 6.39 16.29 41.15
CA PHE A 441 6.15 17.29 40.12
C PHE A 441 6.63 18.65 40.65
N SER A 442 6.81 19.62 39.76
CA SER A 442 7.21 20.98 40.16
C SER A 442 6.02 21.94 40.18
N ILE A 443 6.01 22.83 41.18
CA ILE A 443 5.08 23.98 41.23
C ILE A 443 5.95 25.23 41.22
N ILE A 444 5.79 26.04 40.19
CA ILE A 444 6.59 27.25 39.97
C ILE A 444 5.66 28.45 40.06
N GLU A 445 6.16 29.51 40.71
CA GLU A 445 5.46 30.77 40.89
C GLU A 445 6.33 31.87 40.30
N THR A 446 5.82 32.62 39.31
CA THR A 446 6.51 33.78 38.73
C THR A 446 5.61 34.99 38.71
N ILE A 447 6.22 36.17 38.64
CA ILE A 447 5.52 37.45 38.51
C ILE A 447 5.81 37.99 37.11
N TYR A 448 4.79 38.50 36.44
CA TYR A 448 4.95 39.28 35.21
C TYR A 448 4.37 40.68 35.39
N GLU A 449 5.01 41.66 34.76
CA GLU A 449 4.60 43.07 34.80
C GLU A 449 4.23 43.61 33.41
N THR A 450 4.74 42.99 32.34
CA THR A 450 4.50 43.39 30.94
C THR A 450 4.03 42.21 30.11
N ASP A 451 3.30 42.49 29.01
CA ASP A 451 2.86 41.45 28.07
C ASP A 451 4.04 40.74 27.38
N GLU A 452 5.16 41.45 27.20
CA GLU A 452 6.40 40.88 26.66
C GLU A 452 6.97 39.78 27.58
N GLN A 453 7.05 40.05 28.89
CA GLN A 453 7.45 39.05 29.89
C GLN A 453 6.47 37.86 29.93
N LEU A 454 5.17 38.12 29.81
CA LEU A 454 4.17 37.06 29.76
C LEU A 454 4.38 36.16 28.55
N ASN A 455 4.58 36.75 27.37
CA ASN A 455 4.83 36.00 26.14
C ASN A 455 6.12 35.17 26.27
N GLU A 456 7.21 35.73 26.78
CA GLU A 456 8.46 34.98 27.03
C GLU A 456 8.24 33.77 27.95
N LEU A 457 7.46 33.93 29.03
CA LEU A 457 7.12 32.84 29.94
C LEU A 457 6.30 31.74 29.24
N LEU A 458 5.30 32.13 28.44
CA LEU A 458 4.44 31.19 27.71
C LEU A 458 5.23 30.43 26.63
N HIS A 459 6.06 31.12 25.85
CA HIS A 459 6.98 30.48 24.89
C HIS A 459 7.97 29.56 25.60
N GLY A 460 8.47 29.96 26.78
CA GLY A 460 9.29 29.12 27.63
C GLY A 460 8.61 27.81 28.00
N GLU A 461 7.34 27.84 28.42
CA GLU A 461 6.57 26.63 28.75
C GLU A 461 6.39 25.69 27.55
N LYS A 462 6.20 26.22 26.33
CA LYS A 462 6.02 25.39 25.13
C LYS A 462 7.33 24.88 24.55
N HIS A 463 8.39 25.70 24.51
CA HIS A 463 9.57 25.43 23.70
C HIS A 463 10.81 25.01 24.48
N ASN A 464 10.84 25.15 25.81
CA ASN A 464 12.01 24.79 26.60
C ASN A 464 12.16 23.26 26.75
N PRO A 465 13.22 22.63 26.20
CA PRO A 465 13.43 21.18 26.21
C PRO A 465 13.92 20.64 27.55
N HIS A 466 14.24 21.51 28.51
CA HIS A 466 14.73 21.14 29.84
C HIS A 466 13.65 21.19 30.92
N LEU A 467 12.37 21.40 30.57
CA LEU A 467 11.28 21.46 31.56
C LEU A 467 10.96 20.10 32.18
N PHE A 468 11.16 19.03 31.43
CA PHE A 468 10.84 17.67 31.84
C PHE A 468 12.10 16.79 31.82
N ASP A 469 12.14 15.82 32.73
CA ASP A 469 13.17 14.78 32.79
C ASP A 469 12.46 13.42 32.89
N LEU A 470 12.21 12.83 31.72
CA LEU A 470 11.48 11.56 31.60
C LEU A 470 12.18 10.41 32.35
N PRO A 471 13.52 10.24 32.28
CA PRO A 471 14.22 9.23 33.10
C PRO A 471 14.01 9.38 34.61
N GLN A 472 13.82 10.59 35.12
CA GLN A 472 13.56 10.84 36.54
C GLN A 472 12.06 10.83 36.92
N GLY A 473 11.16 10.71 35.94
CA GLY A 473 9.72 10.76 36.16
C GLY A 473 9.18 12.18 36.44
N LEU A 474 9.92 13.22 36.05
CA LEU A 474 9.49 14.62 36.12
C LEU A 474 8.75 14.97 34.82
N VAL A 475 7.46 14.65 34.78
CA VAL A 475 6.65 14.62 33.54
C VAL A 475 5.42 15.54 33.58
N PHE A 476 5.21 16.18 34.74
CA PHE A 476 4.16 17.15 34.99
C PHE A 476 4.72 18.33 35.79
N ARG A 477 4.25 19.54 35.47
CA ARG A 477 4.51 20.76 36.24
C ARG A 477 3.29 21.67 36.24
N CYS A 478 3.16 22.44 37.32
CA CYS A 478 2.17 23.50 37.46
C CYS A 478 2.88 24.84 37.55
N HIS A 479 2.54 25.79 36.68
CA HIS A 479 3.11 27.14 36.71
C HIS A 479 2.01 28.16 37.01
N ILE A 480 2.17 28.89 38.12
CA ILE A 480 1.30 29.97 38.53
C ILE A 480 2.00 31.29 38.19
N ILE A 481 1.36 32.11 37.36
CA ILE A 481 1.91 33.36 36.86
C ILE A 481 1.06 34.51 37.39
N TYR A 482 1.63 35.31 38.30
CA TYR A 482 0.93 36.43 38.93
C TYR A 482 1.12 37.74 38.18
N TYR A 483 0.03 38.48 37.99
CA TYR A 483 0.06 39.83 37.46
C TYR A 483 0.45 40.84 38.56
N LYS A 484 1.72 41.28 38.52
CA LYS A 484 2.37 42.19 39.49
C LYS A 484 2.49 41.62 40.92
N GLN A 485 3.45 42.13 41.68
CA GLN A 485 3.74 41.63 43.03
C GLN A 485 2.59 41.93 44.00
N ILE A 486 1.86 40.89 44.44
CA ILE A 486 0.82 41.01 45.46
C ILE A 486 1.43 40.73 46.84
N SER A 487 1.06 41.58 47.82
CA SER A 487 1.37 41.41 49.23
C SER A 487 0.73 40.13 49.79
N SER A 488 1.51 39.04 49.86
CA SER A 488 1.43 37.89 50.79
C SER A 488 0.06 37.30 51.16
N ASN A 489 -0.91 37.26 50.25
CA ASN A 489 -2.04 36.35 50.35
C ASN A 489 -1.86 35.31 49.25
N HIS A 490 -1.74 34.03 49.62
CA HIS A 490 -1.59 32.89 48.68
C HIS A 490 -2.88 32.63 47.88
N LEU A 491 -3.35 33.63 47.13
CA LEU A 491 -4.60 33.65 46.40
C LEU A 491 -4.35 34.00 44.93
N LEU A 492 -4.93 33.22 44.02
CA LEU A 492 -4.97 33.51 42.58
C LEU A 492 -6.14 34.46 42.26
N SER A 493 -5.97 35.38 41.32
CA SER A 493 -6.98 36.34 40.84
C SER A 493 -7.28 36.18 39.35
N HIS A 494 -8.31 36.87 38.81
CA HIS A 494 -8.68 36.84 37.39
C HIS A 494 -7.59 37.31 36.40
N LYS A 495 -6.59 38.05 36.89
CA LYS A 495 -5.46 38.52 36.06
C LYS A 495 -4.31 37.53 36.02
N ASP A 496 -4.30 36.57 36.94
CA ASP A 496 -3.25 35.59 37.03
C ASP A 496 -3.53 34.41 36.07
N LEU A 497 -2.48 33.73 35.65
CA LEU A 497 -2.59 32.54 34.80
C LEU A 497 -2.16 31.30 35.57
N LEU A 498 -2.85 30.20 35.28
CA LEU A 498 -2.52 28.86 35.76
C LEU A 498 -2.20 27.98 34.54
N ILE A 499 -1.01 27.40 34.53
CA ILE A 499 -0.57 26.51 33.44
C ILE A 499 -0.34 25.11 34.02
N PHE A 500 -1.04 24.14 33.46
CA PHE A 500 -0.74 22.73 33.65
C PHE A 500 0.04 22.24 32.43
N ASN A 501 1.30 21.89 32.61
CA ASN A 501 2.15 21.46 31.50
C ASN A 501 2.54 19.99 31.70
N PHE A 502 2.30 19.20 30.67
CA PHE A 502 2.57 17.77 30.64
C PHE A 502 3.51 17.44 29.48
N HIS A 503 4.27 16.36 29.63
CA HIS A 503 4.96 15.76 28.49
C HIS A 503 4.02 14.80 27.75
N HIS A 504 3.87 14.96 26.43
CA HIS A 504 2.90 14.21 25.61
C HIS A 504 3.10 12.69 25.66
N ALA A 505 4.33 12.22 25.89
CA ALA A 505 4.62 10.79 26.08
C ALA A 505 3.79 10.12 27.20
N LEU A 506 3.24 10.87 28.16
CA LEU A 506 2.48 10.31 29.29
C LEU A 506 1.08 10.88 29.44
N PHE A 507 0.66 11.74 28.51
CA PHE A 507 -0.57 12.50 28.59
C PHE A 507 -1.10 12.81 27.20
N ASP A 508 -2.42 12.73 27.01
CA ASP A 508 -3.10 13.11 25.78
C ASP A 508 -4.24 14.10 26.06
N PHE A 509 -4.84 14.67 25.02
CA PHE A 509 -5.90 15.67 25.20
C PHE A 509 -7.10 15.15 26.02
N PRO A 510 -7.65 13.94 25.80
CA PRO A 510 -8.74 13.41 26.62
C PRO A 510 -8.40 13.24 28.10
N SER A 511 -7.12 12.95 28.43
CA SER A 511 -6.66 12.86 29.83
C SER A 511 -6.89 14.15 30.62
N MET A 512 -6.98 15.30 29.94
CA MET A 512 -7.22 16.58 30.60
C MET A 512 -8.54 16.65 31.33
N ASN A 513 -9.61 16.08 30.76
CA ASN A 513 -10.92 16.05 31.41
C ASN A 513 -10.90 15.22 32.70
N ILE A 514 -10.17 14.11 32.70
CA ILE A 514 -9.99 13.23 33.87
C ILE A 514 -9.18 13.96 34.96
N PHE A 515 -8.05 14.55 34.58
CA PHE A 515 -7.18 15.30 35.48
C PHE A 515 -7.94 16.43 36.17
N LEU A 516 -8.66 17.22 35.39
CA LEU A 516 -9.38 18.39 35.85
C LEU A 516 -10.57 18.01 36.75
N HIS A 517 -11.34 16.98 36.40
CA HIS A 517 -12.42 16.43 37.24
C HIS A 517 -11.89 16.03 38.64
N ASP A 518 -10.83 15.23 38.67
CA ASP A 518 -10.24 14.76 39.93
C ASP A 518 -9.61 15.91 40.72
N LEU A 519 -8.96 16.85 40.04
CA LEU A 519 -8.40 18.03 40.69
C LEU A 519 -9.49 18.85 41.41
N ASN A 520 -10.65 19.04 40.78
CA ASN A 520 -11.77 19.74 41.40
C ASN A 520 -12.32 18.98 42.62
N GLN A 521 -12.46 17.66 42.52
CA GLN A 521 -12.89 16.82 43.64
C GLN A 521 -11.91 16.92 44.82
N ALA A 522 -10.61 16.76 44.54
CA ALA A 522 -9.54 16.86 45.51
C ALA A 522 -9.49 18.25 46.17
N TYR A 523 -9.71 19.31 45.39
CA TYR A 523 -9.74 20.67 45.89
C TYR A 523 -10.93 20.90 46.82
N THR A 524 -12.14 20.52 46.40
CA THR A 524 -13.38 20.79 47.12
C THR A 524 -13.50 19.98 48.41
N THR A 525 -13.10 18.70 48.37
CA THR A 525 -13.32 17.77 49.49
C THR A 525 -12.06 17.52 50.33
N GLY A 526 -10.87 17.84 49.81
CA GLY A 526 -9.59 17.49 50.43
C GLY A 526 -9.24 16.00 50.34
N GLN A 527 -10.01 15.20 49.58
CA GLN A 527 -9.80 13.77 49.39
C GLN A 527 -10.14 13.38 47.94
N LEU A 528 -9.64 12.23 47.50
CA LEU A 528 -10.03 11.62 46.23
C LEU A 528 -10.70 10.28 46.50
N LEU A 529 -11.84 10.06 45.86
CA LEU A 529 -12.44 8.74 45.83
C LEU A 529 -11.74 7.92 44.74
N TYR A 530 -11.34 6.71 45.10
CA TYR A 530 -10.90 5.71 44.15
C TYR A 530 -12.14 4.99 43.65
N ASP A 531 -12.22 4.77 42.34
CA ASP A 531 -13.25 3.92 41.78
C ASP A 531 -12.81 2.46 41.97
N ASP A 532 -13.57 1.69 42.75
CA ASP A 532 -13.30 0.27 43.01
C ASP A 532 -13.33 -0.58 41.72
N ASN A 533 -13.94 -0.08 40.63
CA ASN A 533 -13.94 -0.73 39.31
C ASN A 533 -12.62 -0.52 38.53
N THR A 534 -11.76 0.41 38.95
CA THR A 534 -10.54 0.81 38.21
C THR A 534 -9.28 0.13 38.71
N ASN A 535 -9.24 -1.20 38.72
CA ASN A 535 -8.04 -1.94 39.10
C ASN A 535 -6.94 -1.94 37.99
N LEU A 536 -7.11 -1.15 36.93
CA LEU A 536 -6.26 -1.10 35.75
C LEU A 536 -5.35 0.15 35.75
N ARG A 537 -4.03 -0.03 35.55
CA ARG A 537 -3.07 1.07 35.39
C ARG A 537 -2.71 1.23 33.91
N TYR A 538 -2.22 2.41 33.52
CA TYR A 538 -1.71 2.61 32.17
C TYR A 538 -0.57 1.62 31.81
N LEU A 539 0.27 1.25 32.78
CA LEU A 539 1.31 0.24 32.54
C LEU A 539 0.71 -1.15 32.26
N ASP A 540 -0.43 -1.49 32.86
CA ASP A 540 -1.15 -2.75 32.57
C ASP A 540 -1.68 -2.71 31.13
N TYR A 541 -2.26 -1.58 30.70
CA TYR A 541 -2.64 -1.36 29.30
C TYR A 541 -1.45 -1.56 28.34
N ALA A 542 -0.29 -0.98 28.64
CA ALA A 542 0.88 -1.09 27.78
C ALA A 542 1.42 -2.52 27.67
N VAL A 543 1.30 -3.33 28.72
CA VAL A 543 1.64 -4.76 28.69
C VAL A 543 0.63 -5.54 27.86
N ILE A 544 -0.66 -5.31 28.10
CA ILE A 544 -1.76 -5.96 27.38
C ILE A 544 -1.66 -5.66 25.87
N GLU A 545 -1.48 -4.39 25.49
CA GLU A 545 -1.34 -3.94 24.09
C GLU A 545 -0.20 -4.68 23.35
N LYS A 546 0.90 -5.00 24.05
CA LYS A 546 2.03 -5.73 23.45
C LYS A 546 1.84 -7.23 23.37
N GLN A 547 1.05 -7.81 24.27
CA GLN A 547 0.76 -9.25 24.29
C GLN A 547 -0.37 -9.61 23.31
N MET A 548 -1.27 -8.67 23.02
CA MET A 548 -2.37 -8.88 22.10
C MET A 548 -1.86 -9.19 20.69
N LEU A 549 -2.37 -10.28 20.11
CA LEU A 549 -2.06 -10.66 18.74
C LEU A 549 -2.68 -9.69 17.74
N MET A 550 -3.89 -9.19 18.01
CA MET A 550 -4.62 -8.25 17.15
C MET A 550 -4.65 -8.76 15.70
N THR A 551 -4.93 -10.04 15.48
CA THR A 551 -4.86 -10.68 14.15
C THR A 551 -5.75 -9.95 13.15
N GLY A 552 -6.95 -9.56 13.59
CA GLY A 552 -7.90 -8.72 12.88
C GLY A 552 -7.30 -7.45 12.30
N ALA A 553 -6.71 -6.64 13.17
CA ALA A 553 -6.08 -5.45 12.68
C ALA A 553 -4.78 -5.74 11.90
N SER A 554 -4.01 -6.73 12.35
CA SER A 554 -2.73 -7.10 11.78
C SER A 554 -2.90 -7.49 10.32
N MET A 555 -3.82 -8.41 10.03
CA MET A 555 -4.06 -8.66 8.63
C MET A 555 -4.63 -7.40 8.03
N PHE A 556 -5.71 -6.74 8.54
CA PHE A 556 -6.30 -5.46 8.02
C PHE A 556 -5.32 -4.30 7.71
N TRP A 557 -4.10 -4.26 8.21
CA TRP A 557 -3.14 -3.25 7.75
C TRP A 557 -2.20 -3.74 6.64
N LEU A 558 -1.96 -5.06 6.57
CA LEU A 558 -1.09 -5.71 5.60
C LEU A 558 -1.55 -5.58 4.13
N ASP A 559 -2.84 -5.80 3.82
CA ASP A 559 -3.45 -5.76 2.47
C ASP A 559 -3.94 -4.38 1.98
N VAL A 560 -4.09 -3.38 2.85
CA VAL A 560 -4.50 -2.00 2.53
C VAL A 560 -3.24 -1.34 2.01
N LEU A 561 -2.09 -1.81 2.46
CA LEU A 561 -0.77 -1.29 2.17
C LEU A 561 0.10 -2.28 1.37
N HIS A 562 -0.42 -3.44 0.92
CA HIS A 562 0.42 -4.48 0.29
C HIS A 562 1.14 -4.00 -0.98
N ASP A 563 0.44 -3.24 -1.81
CA ASP A 563 0.91 -2.62 -3.06
C ASP A 563 1.12 -1.11 -2.91
N CYS A 564 0.90 -0.55 -1.72
CA CYS A 564 1.11 0.87 -1.47
C CYS A 564 2.61 1.17 -1.49
N LYS A 565 3.00 2.09 -2.37
CA LYS A 565 4.39 2.56 -2.47
C LYS A 565 4.68 3.59 -1.39
N LEU A 566 4.69 3.15 -0.14
CA LEU A 566 4.90 4.01 1.04
C LEU A 566 6.32 4.61 1.10
N ASP A 567 7.24 4.14 0.26
CA ASP A 567 8.57 4.72 0.02
C ASP A 567 8.55 5.89 -0.98
N GLN A 568 7.44 6.13 -1.67
CA GLN A 568 7.25 7.25 -2.60
C GLN A 568 6.45 8.37 -1.92
N PRO A 569 7.09 9.48 -1.47
CA PRO A 569 6.38 10.62 -0.91
C PRO A 569 5.35 11.19 -1.89
N LEU A 570 4.32 11.81 -1.31
CA LEU A 570 3.44 12.70 -2.06
C LEU A 570 4.30 13.79 -2.72
N SER A 571 4.13 13.94 -4.04
CA SER A 571 4.88 14.88 -4.87
C SER A 571 4.32 16.30 -4.72
N LEU A 572 4.34 16.83 -3.51
CA LEU A 572 3.92 18.20 -3.21
C LEU A 572 4.87 19.22 -3.88
N PRO A 573 4.41 20.47 -4.12
CA PRO A 573 5.22 21.52 -4.74
C PRO A 573 6.25 22.08 -3.74
N PHE A 574 7.20 21.23 -3.33
CA PHE A 574 8.29 21.60 -2.44
C PHE A 574 9.21 22.65 -3.10
N ASP A 575 9.64 23.64 -2.32
CA ASP A 575 10.64 24.62 -2.78
C ASP A 575 12.08 24.06 -2.69
N ARG A 576 12.27 23.06 -1.84
CA ARG A 576 13.57 22.45 -1.53
C ARG A 576 13.43 20.93 -1.38
N TYR A 577 14.49 20.20 -1.71
CA TYR A 577 14.55 18.75 -1.50
C TYR A 577 15.27 18.44 -0.19
N ARG A 578 14.74 17.51 0.60
CA ARG A 578 15.46 17.00 1.78
C ARG A 578 16.59 16.08 1.34
N LEU A 579 17.83 16.41 1.73
CA LEU A 579 18.96 15.51 1.55
C LEU A 579 18.81 14.34 2.52
N ALA A 580 19.04 13.11 2.04
CA ALA A 580 19.03 11.93 2.89
C ALA A 580 20.06 12.12 4.02
N ASN A 581 19.60 12.06 5.28
CA ASN A 581 20.35 12.19 6.55
C ASN A 581 20.34 13.57 7.22
N GLU A 582 19.57 14.56 6.74
CA GLU A 582 19.35 15.81 7.48
C GLU A 582 18.25 15.66 8.55
N HIS A 583 18.53 16.12 9.78
CA HIS A 583 17.54 16.23 10.85
C HIS A 583 16.51 17.31 10.51
N ARG A 584 15.28 17.15 11.02
CA ARG A 584 14.28 18.22 10.94
C ARG A 584 14.66 19.35 11.88
N THR A 585 14.65 20.58 11.39
CA THR A 585 14.84 21.74 12.28
C THR A 585 13.63 21.97 13.19
N GLY A 586 12.49 21.31 12.90
CA GLY A 586 11.23 21.52 13.60
C GLY A 586 10.58 22.86 13.28
N ARG A 587 11.23 23.74 12.51
CA ARG A 587 10.66 25.03 12.10
C ARG A 587 9.60 24.84 11.03
N GLY A 588 8.50 25.56 11.17
CA GLY A 588 7.41 25.57 10.21
C GLY A 588 6.77 26.93 10.08
N THR A 589 5.80 27.01 9.18
CA THR A 589 4.92 28.15 9.02
C THR A 589 3.47 27.68 9.08
N SER A 590 2.58 28.54 9.54
CA SER A 590 1.15 28.26 9.67
C SER A 590 0.34 29.30 8.92
N ILE A 591 -0.68 28.84 8.21
CA ILE A 591 -1.68 29.68 7.54
C ILE A 591 -3.05 29.17 7.90
N SER A 592 -3.87 30.04 8.49
CA SER A 592 -5.25 29.71 8.87
C SER A 592 -6.23 30.59 8.12
N PHE A 593 -7.37 30.04 7.72
CA PHE A 593 -8.45 30.77 7.08
C PHE A 593 -9.80 30.09 7.29
N ASP A 594 -10.87 30.88 7.19
CA ASP A 594 -12.25 30.40 7.24
C ASP A 594 -12.73 29.94 5.87
N PHE A 595 -13.60 28.92 5.84
CA PHE A 595 -14.23 28.47 4.60
C PHE A 595 -15.21 29.52 4.04
N GLY A 596 -15.60 30.51 4.85
CA GLY A 596 -16.68 31.43 4.55
C GLY A 596 -18.05 30.88 4.91
N GLN A 597 -19.06 31.75 4.93
CA GLN A 597 -20.43 31.37 5.34
C GLN A 597 -21.08 30.42 4.34
N ASP A 598 -20.99 30.72 3.03
CA ASP A 598 -21.66 29.91 2.00
C ASP A 598 -21.08 28.49 1.94
N PRO A 599 -19.75 28.26 1.80
CA PRO A 599 -19.23 26.89 1.76
C PRO A 599 -19.44 26.13 3.07
N SER A 600 -19.35 26.78 4.23
CA SER A 600 -19.66 26.14 5.52
C SER A 600 -21.11 25.65 5.56
N HIS A 601 -22.05 26.50 5.18
CA HIS A 601 -23.47 26.17 5.15
C HIS A 601 -23.78 25.04 4.15
N ASP A 602 -23.21 25.13 2.95
CA ASP A 602 -23.46 24.17 1.87
C ASP A 602 -22.92 22.78 2.23
N PHE A 603 -21.69 22.69 2.77
CA PHE A 603 -21.11 21.41 3.16
C PHE A 603 -21.84 20.78 4.35
N LEU A 604 -22.22 21.58 5.36
CA LEU A 604 -23.02 21.10 6.49
C LEU A 604 -24.39 20.59 6.03
N THR A 605 -25.05 21.33 5.15
CA THR A 605 -26.36 20.97 4.58
C THR A 605 -26.24 19.72 3.72
N HIS A 606 -25.21 19.63 2.88
CA HIS A 606 -24.96 18.47 2.02
C HIS A 606 -24.71 17.20 2.83
N ALA A 607 -23.85 17.28 3.86
CA ALA A 607 -23.58 16.18 4.78
C ALA A 607 -24.87 15.68 5.45
N SER A 608 -25.69 16.61 5.96
CA SER A 608 -26.97 16.31 6.59
C SER A 608 -27.98 15.66 5.64
N LEU A 609 -28.17 16.22 4.44
CA LEU A 609 -29.17 15.73 3.48
C LEU A 609 -28.84 14.35 2.89
N ASN A 610 -27.55 14.01 2.77
CA ASN A 610 -27.09 12.77 2.16
C ASN A 610 -26.68 11.71 3.19
N ASN A 611 -26.91 11.94 4.49
CA ASN A 611 -26.51 11.05 5.59
C ASN A 611 -25.01 10.68 5.57
N VAL A 612 -24.15 11.65 5.24
CA VAL A 612 -22.69 11.48 5.25
C VAL A 612 -22.09 12.31 6.38
N SER A 613 -21.03 11.82 7.03
CA SER A 613 -20.34 12.60 8.06
C SER A 613 -19.60 13.78 7.43
N LEU A 614 -19.56 14.91 8.14
CA LEU A 614 -18.82 16.09 7.69
C LEU A 614 -17.32 15.80 7.54
N GLU A 615 -16.79 14.91 8.38
CA GLU A 615 -15.42 14.41 8.31
C GLU A 615 -15.14 13.72 6.97
N HIS A 616 -15.97 12.75 6.56
CA HIS A 616 -15.80 12.04 5.28
C HIS A 616 -15.85 13.01 4.09
N LEU A 617 -16.78 13.98 4.14
CA LEU A 617 -16.90 15.02 3.11
C LEU A 617 -15.62 15.85 3.02
N THR A 618 -15.11 16.32 4.15
CA THR A 618 -13.87 17.12 4.17
C THR A 618 -12.64 16.34 3.75
N PHE A 619 -12.59 15.03 4.04
CA PHE A 619 -11.52 14.14 3.58
C PHE A 619 -11.59 13.92 2.07
N ALA A 620 -12.78 13.78 1.48
CA ALA A 620 -12.95 13.73 0.03
C ALA A 620 -12.45 15.01 -0.64
N ILE A 621 -12.77 16.18 -0.08
CA ILE A 621 -12.23 17.48 -0.55
C ILE A 621 -10.70 17.50 -0.46
N TYR A 622 -10.13 17.00 0.63
CA TYR A 622 -8.69 16.91 0.82
C TYR A 622 -8.01 15.98 -0.21
N PHE A 623 -8.59 14.83 -0.54
CA PHE A 623 -8.04 13.95 -1.57
C PHE A 623 -8.11 14.56 -2.97
N ILE A 624 -9.17 15.32 -3.30
CA ILE A 624 -9.21 16.12 -4.55
C ILE A 624 -8.09 17.15 -4.55
N PHE A 625 -7.88 17.83 -3.42
CA PHE A 625 -6.82 18.81 -3.29
C PHE A 625 -5.44 18.18 -3.48
N LEU A 626 -5.17 17.05 -2.83
CA LEU A 626 -3.91 16.32 -2.97
C LEU A 626 -3.68 15.83 -4.40
N LEU A 627 -4.68 15.20 -5.05
CA LEU A 627 -4.61 14.79 -6.46
C LEU A 627 -4.11 15.95 -7.33
N LYS A 628 -4.65 17.14 -7.11
CA LYS A 628 -4.35 18.32 -7.92
C LYS A 628 -3.01 18.96 -7.55
N GLN A 629 -2.58 18.90 -6.29
CA GLN A 629 -1.28 19.41 -5.85
C GLN A 629 -0.11 18.50 -6.20
N THR A 630 -0.38 17.20 -6.40
CA THR A 630 0.63 16.17 -6.69
C THR A 630 0.81 15.88 -8.17
N ASN A 631 0.37 16.78 -9.05
CA ASN A 631 0.38 16.59 -10.51
C ASN A 631 -0.34 15.30 -10.96
N GLY A 632 -1.40 14.89 -10.25
CA GLY A 632 -2.25 13.76 -10.64
C GLY A 632 -1.82 12.41 -10.07
N GLN A 633 -1.09 12.35 -8.95
CA GLN A 633 -0.91 11.08 -8.24
C GLN A 633 -2.28 10.53 -7.81
N THR A 634 -2.56 9.28 -8.18
CA THR A 634 -3.84 8.61 -7.91
C THR A 634 -3.80 7.72 -6.68
N ASP A 635 -2.64 7.19 -6.30
CA ASP A 635 -2.47 6.44 -5.05
C ASP A 635 -1.95 7.39 -3.97
N LEU A 636 -2.87 7.89 -3.14
CA LEU A 636 -2.61 8.93 -2.13
C LEU A 636 -2.64 8.31 -0.74
N CYS A 637 -1.56 8.43 0.03
CA CYS A 637 -1.52 7.96 1.42
C CYS A 637 -1.07 9.10 2.35
N THR A 638 -1.86 9.37 3.39
CA THR A 638 -1.60 10.41 4.40
C THR A 638 -1.76 9.84 5.80
N ALA A 639 -1.15 10.45 6.81
CA ALA A 639 -1.37 10.09 8.20
C ALA A 639 -2.63 10.77 8.76
N ILE A 640 -3.42 10.02 9.53
CA ILE A 640 -4.51 10.59 10.34
C ILE A 640 -4.27 10.32 11.83
N ASN A 641 -4.53 11.33 12.66
CA ASN A 641 -4.38 11.24 14.11
C ASN A 641 -5.69 10.75 14.75
N ILE A 642 -5.61 9.65 15.49
CA ILE A 642 -6.73 9.04 16.22
C ILE A 642 -6.66 9.54 17.66
N ASN A 643 -7.39 10.62 17.92
CA ASN A 643 -7.31 11.39 19.16
C ASN A 643 -7.94 10.71 20.39
N ASN A 644 -8.73 9.63 20.19
CA ASN A 644 -9.33 8.88 21.30
C ASN A 644 -9.37 7.37 21.02
N ASN A 645 -8.29 6.67 21.36
CA ASN A 645 -8.23 5.21 21.32
C ASN A 645 -8.65 4.56 22.66
N ARG A 646 -9.48 5.22 23.48
CA ARG A 646 -10.08 4.59 24.68
C ARG A 646 -11.34 3.82 24.27
N TYR A 647 -11.12 2.75 23.51
CA TYR A 647 -12.18 1.95 22.89
C TYR A 647 -12.93 1.05 23.90
N ARG A 648 -12.53 1.02 25.18
CA ARG A 648 -13.25 0.35 26.26
C ARG A 648 -13.51 1.24 27.46
N ASP A 649 -14.55 0.90 28.20
CA ASP A 649 -14.97 1.63 29.41
C ASP A 649 -13.88 1.65 30.49
N GLU A 650 -13.10 0.56 30.64
CA GLU A 650 -12.02 0.48 31.63
C GLU A 650 -10.88 1.48 31.35
N LEU A 651 -10.73 1.94 30.10
CA LEU A 651 -9.70 2.90 29.70
C LEU A 651 -10.15 4.36 29.89
N LYS A 652 -11.46 4.61 30.01
CA LYS A 652 -12.05 5.97 30.03
C LYS A 652 -11.64 6.80 31.24
N SER A 653 -11.23 6.16 32.34
CA SER A 653 -10.81 6.81 33.59
C SER A 653 -9.28 6.88 33.78
N ILE A 654 -8.50 6.39 32.81
CA ILE A 654 -7.04 6.33 32.90
C ILE A 654 -6.38 7.52 32.22
N ILE A 655 -5.49 8.20 32.94
CA ILE A 655 -4.55 9.17 32.38
C ILE A 655 -3.38 8.44 31.72
N GLY A 656 -3.08 8.78 30.48
CA GLY A 656 -1.99 8.20 29.71
C GLY A 656 -2.02 8.64 28.25
N LEU A 657 -1.14 8.09 27.42
CA LEU A 657 -1.09 8.37 25.98
C LEU A 657 -1.83 7.28 25.21
N PHE A 658 -3.04 7.56 24.73
CA PHE A 658 -3.83 6.63 23.91
C PHE A 658 -3.92 7.05 22.45
N GLU A 659 -3.38 8.21 22.08
CA GLU A 659 -3.39 8.64 20.67
C GLU A 659 -2.62 7.66 19.78
N ASN A 660 -3.22 7.32 18.64
CA ASN A 660 -2.59 6.51 17.62
C ASN A 660 -2.55 7.27 16.29
N VAL A 661 -1.67 6.85 15.39
CA VAL A 661 -1.60 7.40 14.03
C VAL A 661 -1.68 6.27 13.06
N ILE A 662 -2.59 6.37 12.09
CA ILE A 662 -2.79 5.32 11.09
C ILE A 662 -2.66 5.91 9.68
N PRO A 663 -2.19 5.12 8.70
CA PRO A 663 -2.21 5.54 7.32
C PRO A 663 -3.65 5.52 6.80
N LEU A 664 -4.02 6.55 6.05
CA LEU A 664 -5.26 6.60 5.28
C LEU A 664 -4.88 6.64 3.80
N ARG A 665 -5.05 5.50 3.12
CA ARG A 665 -4.75 5.33 1.70
C ARG A 665 -6.03 5.47 0.88
N CYS A 666 -5.99 6.27 -0.17
CA CYS A 666 -7.08 6.45 -1.13
C CYS A 666 -6.52 6.24 -2.55
N GLN A 667 -6.97 5.18 -3.21
CA GLN A 667 -6.71 4.93 -4.62
C GLN A 667 -7.81 5.57 -5.46
N LEU A 668 -7.49 6.72 -6.03
CA LEU A 668 -8.45 7.61 -6.64
C LEU A 668 -8.49 7.42 -8.16
N ASP A 669 -9.70 7.34 -8.74
CA ASP A 669 -9.91 7.46 -10.19
C ASP A 669 -10.28 8.92 -10.53
N PRO A 670 -9.47 9.64 -11.32
CA PRO A 670 -9.76 11.02 -11.70
C PRO A 670 -11.07 11.20 -12.47
N ASN A 671 -11.62 10.13 -13.05
CA ASN A 671 -12.89 10.16 -13.78
C ASN A 671 -14.13 10.10 -12.88
N TRP A 672 -13.96 9.79 -11.59
CA TRP A 672 -15.07 9.74 -10.66
C TRP A 672 -15.76 11.10 -10.51
N SER A 673 -17.06 11.05 -10.32
CA SER A 673 -17.83 12.17 -9.78
C SER A 673 -17.46 12.42 -8.31
N PHE A 674 -17.80 13.61 -7.78
CA PHE A 674 -17.61 13.90 -6.35
C PHE A 674 -18.35 12.90 -5.45
N HIS A 675 -19.54 12.45 -5.87
CA HIS A 675 -20.34 11.49 -5.13
C HIS A 675 -19.66 10.11 -5.03
N GLN A 676 -19.12 9.60 -6.14
CA GLN A 676 -18.39 8.32 -6.15
C GLN A 676 -17.13 8.39 -5.28
N LEU A 677 -16.40 9.51 -5.31
CA LEU A 677 -15.28 9.71 -4.41
C LEU A 677 -15.73 9.72 -2.94
N LEU A 678 -16.83 10.40 -2.63
CA LEU A 678 -17.35 10.48 -1.27
C LEU A 678 -17.75 9.11 -0.72
N GLU A 679 -18.44 8.30 -1.54
CA GLU A 679 -18.78 6.91 -1.19
C GLU A 679 -17.53 6.08 -0.91
N HIS A 680 -16.51 6.18 -1.78
CA HIS A 680 -15.25 5.47 -1.62
C HIS A 680 -14.47 5.91 -0.37
N VAL A 681 -14.39 7.21 -0.11
CA VAL A 681 -13.74 7.77 1.09
C VAL A 681 -14.46 7.33 2.36
N GLN A 682 -15.80 7.31 2.35
CA GLN A 682 -16.59 6.79 3.46
C GLN A 682 -16.28 5.32 3.75
N GLU A 683 -16.20 4.48 2.72
CA GLU A 683 -15.85 3.07 2.87
C GLU A 683 -14.45 2.90 3.50
N ILE A 684 -13.44 3.59 2.96
CA ILE A 684 -12.06 3.52 3.46
C ILE A 684 -12.00 3.97 4.92
N ILE A 685 -12.63 5.09 5.28
CA ILE A 685 -12.58 5.60 6.66
C ILE A 685 -13.28 4.64 7.61
N ILE A 686 -14.50 4.16 7.30
CA ILE A 686 -15.24 3.22 8.16
C ILE A 686 -14.40 1.96 8.42
N ASN A 687 -13.80 1.39 7.36
CA ASN A 687 -12.98 0.19 7.48
C ASN A 687 -11.69 0.46 8.27
N SER A 688 -11.02 1.59 8.03
CA SER A 688 -9.79 1.97 8.73
C SER A 688 -10.03 2.27 10.21
N MET A 689 -11.15 2.93 10.53
CA MET A 689 -11.53 3.27 11.91
C MET A 689 -11.89 2.03 12.73
N LYS A 690 -12.41 0.96 12.12
CA LYS A 690 -12.65 -0.33 12.79
C LYS A 690 -11.37 -0.91 13.40
N TYR A 691 -10.22 -0.68 12.77
CA TYR A 691 -8.91 -1.20 13.19
C TYR A 691 -7.92 -0.10 13.61
N SER A 692 -8.43 1.09 13.95
CA SER A 692 -7.60 2.24 14.35
C SER A 692 -6.84 2.03 15.65
N TYR A 693 -7.17 1.00 16.42
CA TYR A 693 -6.47 0.65 17.65
C TYR A 693 -5.12 -0.03 17.41
N PHE A 694 -4.85 -0.48 16.19
CA PHE A 694 -3.62 -1.19 15.87
C PHE A 694 -2.43 -0.25 15.84
N PRO A 695 -1.40 -0.50 16.66
CA PRO A 695 -0.29 0.44 16.78
C PRO A 695 0.44 0.66 15.46
N LEU A 696 0.70 1.93 15.13
CA LEU A 696 1.50 2.32 13.96
C LEU A 696 2.79 1.51 13.80
N GLN A 697 3.51 1.27 14.90
CA GLN A 697 4.77 0.53 14.87
C GLN A 697 4.57 -0.90 14.36
N ARG A 698 3.43 -1.53 14.66
CA ARG A 698 3.11 -2.85 14.16
C ARG A 698 2.78 -2.81 12.67
N ILE A 699 2.06 -1.79 12.20
CA ILE A 699 1.85 -1.53 10.77
C ILE A 699 3.20 -1.41 10.06
N LEU A 700 4.11 -0.57 10.56
CA LEU A 700 5.43 -0.38 9.96
C LEU A 700 6.27 -1.68 9.96
N ASN A 701 6.19 -2.49 11.01
CA ASN A 701 6.92 -3.75 11.10
C ASN A 701 6.45 -4.80 10.07
N GLN A 702 5.20 -4.72 9.61
CA GLN A 702 4.66 -5.59 8.56
C GLN A 702 5.22 -5.25 7.17
N HIS A 703 5.77 -4.06 7.00
CA HIS A 703 6.28 -3.57 5.73
C HIS A 703 7.74 -3.08 5.86
N PRO A 704 8.69 -3.99 6.14
CA PRO A 704 10.09 -3.63 6.45
C PRO A 704 10.86 -3.02 5.27
N HIS A 705 10.36 -3.17 4.04
CA HIS A 705 10.93 -2.55 2.84
C HIS A 705 10.65 -1.04 2.75
N ILE A 706 9.74 -0.52 3.56
CA ILE A 706 9.46 0.91 3.62
C ILE A 706 10.63 1.59 4.33
N SER A 707 11.60 2.04 3.53
CA SER A 707 12.63 2.92 4.02
C SER A 707 12.02 4.30 4.24
N LYS A 708 11.92 4.72 5.51
CA LYS A 708 11.60 6.09 5.96
C LYS A 708 10.12 6.47 5.79
N HIS A 709 9.44 6.57 6.94
CA HIS A 709 8.25 7.34 7.36
C HIS A 709 7.46 8.27 6.40
N SER A 710 7.46 8.10 5.09
CA SER A 710 7.07 9.14 4.13
C SER A 710 5.61 9.56 4.22
N PHE A 711 4.69 8.65 4.56
CA PHE A 711 3.28 8.99 4.77
C PHE A 711 3.04 9.71 6.11
N LEU A 712 3.93 9.55 7.10
CA LEU A 712 3.88 10.28 8.38
C LEU A 712 4.32 11.74 8.23
N ASP A 713 4.86 12.09 7.06
CA ASP A 713 5.35 13.43 6.76
C ASP A 713 4.21 14.34 6.32
N THR A 714 3.11 13.76 5.84
CA THR A 714 1.87 14.46 5.51
C THR A 714 0.74 14.01 6.43
N SER A 715 0.02 14.94 7.05
CA SER A 715 -1.11 14.58 7.92
C SER A 715 -2.38 15.36 7.63
N LEU A 716 -3.51 14.71 7.89
CA LEU A 716 -4.84 15.31 7.87
C LEU A 716 -5.51 15.13 9.23
N GLU A 717 -6.19 16.17 9.70
CA GLU A 717 -6.96 16.13 10.93
C GLU A 717 -8.30 16.85 10.75
N PHE A 718 -9.36 16.28 11.34
CA PHE A 718 -10.66 16.93 11.45
C PHE A 718 -11.06 17.01 12.91
N ILE A 719 -11.37 18.22 13.39
CA ILE A 719 -11.75 18.48 14.78
C ILE A 719 -13.10 19.19 14.78
N SER A 720 -14.12 18.51 15.30
CA SER A 720 -15.41 19.13 15.59
C SER A 720 -15.49 19.47 17.07
N SER A 721 -15.65 20.75 17.40
CA SER A 721 -15.78 21.21 18.79
C SER A 721 -16.89 22.25 18.94
N LYS A 722 -17.49 22.30 20.12
CA LYS A 722 -18.33 23.45 20.50
C LYS A 722 -17.35 24.57 20.84
N SER A 723 -17.44 25.72 20.18
CA SER A 723 -16.46 26.80 20.33
C SER A 723 -16.05 27.08 21.77
N ASN A 724 -14.78 27.47 21.93
CA ASN A 724 -14.13 27.88 23.18
C ASN A 724 -14.73 29.15 23.83
N ASN A 725 -15.81 29.72 23.28
CA ASN A 725 -16.53 30.80 23.95
C ASN A 725 -17.51 30.19 24.98
N ASP A 726 -17.04 30.21 26.23
CA ASP A 726 -17.78 30.18 27.50
C ASP A 726 -18.28 28.83 28.07
N ASN A 727 -18.29 27.71 27.34
CA ASN A 727 -18.92 26.47 27.85
C ASN A 727 -17.99 25.32 28.29
N ASN A 728 -16.67 25.44 28.13
CA ASN A 728 -15.68 24.47 28.67
C ASN A 728 -15.02 24.95 29.98
N ALA A 729 -15.63 25.96 30.60
CA ALA A 729 -15.13 26.49 31.84
C ALA A 729 -15.39 25.49 32.97
N MET A 730 -14.32 25.09 33.67
CA MET A 730 -14.40 24.09 34.72
C MET A 730 -14.34 24.73 36.10
N MET A 731 -15.14 24.22 37.02
CA MET A 731 -15.06 24.58 38.43
C MET A 731 -13.86 23.93 39.12
N ILE A 732 -13.13 24.70 39.92
CA ILE A 732 -12.24 24.24 40.99
C ILE A 732 -12.74 24.89 42.29
N GLY A 733 -13.45 24.13 43.13
CA GLY A 733 -14.23 24.69 44.23
C GLY A 733 -15.27 25.68 43.70
N ASP A 734 -15.32 26.89 44.27
CA ASP A 734 -16.23 27.96 43.83
C ASP A 734 -15.66 28.82 42.69
N SER A 735 -14.47 28.47 42.18
CA SER A 735 -13.76 29.26 41.16
C SER A 735 -13.87 28.61 39.79
N GLN A 736 -14.15 29.40 38.76
CA GLN A 736 -14.30 28.92 37.38
C GLN A 736 -13.02 29.20 36.58
N LEU A 737 -12.37 28.15 36.10
CA LEU A 737 -11.22 28.21 35.20
C LEU A 737 -11.68 28.17 33.75
N VAL A 738 -11.23 29.14 32.97
CA VAL A 738 -11.53 29.26 31.54
C VAL A 738 -10.24 28.97 30.75
N PRO A 739 -10.25 28.02 29.81
CA PRO A 739 -9.09 27.75 28.97
C PRO A 739 -8.79 28.97 28.09
N LYS A 740 -7.50 29.28 27.91
CA LYS A 740 -7.02 30.38 27.06
C LYS A 740 -6.15 29.82 25.93
N SER A 741 -6.53 30.09 24.70
CA SER A 741 -5.71 29.78 23.52
C SER A 741 -4.58 30.80 23.37
N PHE A 742 -3.38 30.33 23.00
CA PHE A 742 -2.20 31.17 22.79
C PHE A 742 -1.45 30.70 21.54
N SER A 743 -0.97 31.65 20.73
CA SER A 743 -0.19 31.37 19.53
C SER A 743 1.30 31.30 19.88
N PHE A 744 1.90 30.12 19.72
CA PHE A 744 3.31 29.88 20.05
C PHE A 744 4.23 30.05 18.83
N ASN A 745 4.35 31.28 18.36
CA ASN A 745 5.25 31.61 17.24
C ASN A 745 6.70 31.83 17.71
N ILE A 746 7.69 31.34 16.96
CA ILE A 746 9.11 31.32 17.38
C ILE A 746 9.90 32.56 16.95
N ASN A 747 9.47 33.31 15.92
CA ASN A 747 10.06 34.57 15.48
C ASN A 747 9.13 35.27 14.49
N GLY A 748 8.07 35.95 14.97
CA GLY A 748 7.04 36.50 14.09
C GLY A 748 5.99 35.46 13.72
N ASP A 749 6.10 34.86 12.52
CA ASP A 749 5.09 33.95 11.94
C ASP A 749 5.55 32.48 11.84
N GLU A 750 6.74 32.14 12.35
CA GLU A 750 7.25 30.76 12.40
C GLU A 750 6.62 29.98 13.55
N ILE A 751 6.36 28.69 13.37
CA ILE A 751 5.84 27.76 14.39
C ILE A 751 6.74 26.53 14.51
N LEU A 752 6.45 25.63 15.47
CA LEU A 752 6.98 24.27 15.43
C LEU A 752 6.08 23.35 14.61
N SER A 753 6.69 22.62 13.67
CA SER A 753 6.02 21.61 12.84
C SER A 753 6.62 20.24 13.08
N VAL A 754 5.75 19.28 13.41
CA VAL A 754 6.09 17.85 13.55
C VAL A 754 6.14 17.13 12.21
N SER A 755 5.33 17.59 11.25
CA SER A 755 5.20 17.04 9.90
C SER A 755 5.82 17.98 8.86
N ASP A 756 5.99 17.46 7.65
CA ASP A 756 6.42 18.24 6.50
C ASP A 756 5.28 19.09 5.96
N PHE A 757 4.07 18.54 5.99
CA PHE A 757 2.84 19.22 5.63
C PHE A 757 1.68 18.67 6.48
N SER A 758 0.87 19.52 7.10
CA SER A 758 -0.37 19.10 7.74
C SER A 758 -1.51 20.03 7.40
N LEU A 759 -2.69 19.47 7.25
CA LEU A 759 -3.93 20.20 7.08
C LEU A 759 -4.90 19.80 8.19
N SER A 760 -5.33 20.76 8.99
CA SER A 760 -6.29 20.55 10.08
C SER A 760 -7.56 21.35 9.79
N ILE A 761 -8.70 20.68 9.73
CA ILE A 761 -10.02 21.28 9.51
C ILE A 761 -10.75 21.34 10.84
N TYR A 762 -11.26 22.51 11.18
CA TYR A 762 -12.00 22.76 12.40
C TYR A 762 -13.46 23.04 12.07
N HIS A 763 -14.36 22.40 12.82
CA HIS A 763 -15.78 22.66 12.78
C HIS A 763 -16.25 23.22 14.13
N ASP A 764 -16.63 24.50 14.14
CA ASP A 764 -17.32 25.12 15.27
C ASP A 764 -18.81 24.80 15.21
N ILE A 765 -19.25 23.89 16.09
CA ILE A 765 -20.63 23.40 16.15
C ILE A 765 -21.62 24.52 16.53
N ASN A 766 -21.19 25.53 17.30
CA ASN A 766 -22.08 26.60 17.75
C ASN A 766 -22.32 27.62 16.63
N MET A 767 -21.26 27.95 15.89
CA MET A 767 -21.30 28.90 14.80
C MET A 767 -21.66 28.26 13.46
N ASN A 768 -21.68 26.92 13.38
CA ASN A 768 -21.80 26.15 12.15
C ASN A 768 -20.79 26.61 11.08
N GLN A 769 -19.54 26.82 11.53
CA GLN A 769 -18.48 27.40 10.71
C GLN A 769 -17.34 26.42 10.56
N LEU A 770 -16.84 26.29 9.32
CA LEU A 770 -15.63 25.54 9.01
C LEU A 770 -14.45 26.49 8.83
N SER A 771 -13.30 26.08 9.36
CA SER A 771 -12.02 26.75 9.14
C SER A 771 -10.92 25.71 8.95
N CYS A 772 -9.77 26.14 8.43
CA CYS A 772 -8.63 25.28 8.19
C CYS A 772 -7.34 25.96 8.60
N THR A 773 -6.42 25.16 9.11
CA THR A 773 -5.02 25.51 9.36
C THR A 773 -4.12 24.59 8.55
N ILE A 774 -3.23 25.18 7.76
CA ILE A 774 -2.18 24.48 7.04
C ILE A 774 -0.85 24.79 7.71
N ASN A 775 -0.14 23.76 8.15
CA ASN A 775 1.23 23.88 8.63
C ASN A 775 2.17 23.21 7.65
N ALA A 776 3.35 23.78 7.47
CA ALA A 776 4.36 23.21 6.59
C ALA A 776 5.76 23.44 7.15
N SER A 777 6.66 22.49 6.93
CA SER A 777 8.06 22.60 7.35
C SER A 777 8.80 23.64 6.52
N LEU A 778 9.47 24.58 7.19
CA LEU A 778 10.34 25.57 6.54
C LEU A 778 11.65 24.95 6.01
N ASP A 779 11.90 23.67 6.30
CA ASP A 779 12.99 22.91 5.67
C ASP A 779 12.67 22.61 4.19
N LEU A 780 11.38 22.56 3.82
CA LEU A 780 10.91 22.15 2.49
C LEU A 780 10.15 23.26 1.74
N PHE A 781 9.44 24.11 2.46
CA PHE A 781 8.57 25.13 1.90
C PHE A 781 9.01 26.55 2.29
N ASN A 782 8.86 27.48 1.35
CA ASN A 782 8.81 28.91 1.62
C ASN A 782 7.38 29.29 2.02
N ARG A 783 7.21 30.33 2.84
CA ARG A 783 5.88 30.78 3.29
C ARG A 783 4.99 31.18 2.11
N GLU A 784 5.54 31.85 1.10
CA GLU A 784 4.79 32.28 -0.09
C GLU A 784 4.20 31.09 -0.87
N THR A 785 4.87 29.94 -0.84
CA THR A 785 4.38 28.71 -1.48
C THR A 785 3.20 28.15 -0.68
N VAL A 786 3.28 28.13 0.64
CA VAL A 786 2.17 27.70 1.52
C VAL A 786 0.98 28.65 1.39
N GLU A 787 1.21 29.96 1.22
CA GLU A 787 0.16 30.96 0.94
C GLU A 787 -0.57 30.69 -0.38
N LYS A 788 0.15 30.28 -1.43
CA LYS A 788 -0.48 29.86 -2.69
C LYS A 788 -1.24 28.55 -2.53
N ILE A 789 -0.70 27.59 -1.79
CA ILE A 789 -1.36 26.32 -1.47
C ILE A 789 -2.68 26.59 -0.72
N SER A 790 -2.69 27.52 0.25
CA SER A 790 -3.91 27.88 1.00
C SER A 790 -4.94 28.59 0.13
N GLN A 791 -4.52 29.54 -0.72
CA GLN A 791 -5.39 30.19 -1.70
C GLN A 791 -6.04 29.18 -2.67
N ARG A 792 -5.27 28.19 -3.10
CA ARG A 792 -5.74 27.08 -3.96
C ARG A 792 -6.74 26.18 -3.24
N PHE A 793 -6.50 25.86 -1.97
CA PHE A 793 -7.46 25.08 -1.19
C PHE A 793 -8.77 25.87 -1.01
N HIS A 794 -8.68 27.15 -0.64
CA HIS A 794 -9.83 28.05 -0.54
C HIS A 794 -10.61 28.14 -1.86
N PHE A 795 -9.93 28.22 -3.00
CA PHE A 795 -10.56 28.24 -4.32
C PHE A 795 -11.34 26.95 -4.63
N ILE A 796 -10.77 25.77 -4.35
CA ILE A 796 -11.47 24.48 -4.52
C ILE A 796 -12.72 24.39 -3.65
N LEU A 797 -12.68 24.89 -2.41
CA LEU A 797 -13.83 24.88 -1.52
C LEU A 797 -15.01 25.67 -2.13
N HIS A 798 -14.75 26.85 -2.68
CA HIS A 798 -15.77 27.65 -3.35
C HIS A 798 -16.28 27.02 -4.65
N GLU A 799 -15.41 26.44 -5.47
CA GLU A 799 -15.80 25.71 -6.69
C GLU A 799 -16.71 24.51 -6.36
N LEU A 800 -16.40 23.77 -5.29
CA LEU A 800 -17.21 22.62 -4.85
C LEU A 800 -18.54 23.05 -4.24
N SER A 801 -18.56 24.09 -3.39
CA SER A 801 -19.80 24.67 -2.85
C SER A 801 -20.74 25.13 -3.98
N ALA A 802 -20.21 25.84 -4.98
CA ALA A 802 -21.00 26.22 -6.16
C ALA A 802 -21.50 25.00 -6.96
N SER A 803 -20.70 23.95 -7.06
CA SER A 803 -21.07 22.71 -7.77
C SER A 803 -22.15 21.90 -7.06
N ILE A 804 -22.15 21.89 -5.72
CA ILE A 804 -23.21 21.30 -4.89
C ILE A 804 -24.54 22.02 -5.15
N ASN A 805 -24.54 23.36 -5.12
CA ASN A 805 -25.75 24.16 -5.30
C ASN A 805 -26.35 24.05 -6.72
N ASP A 806 -25.49 23.95 -7.73
CA ASP A 806 -25.93 23.85 -9.13
C ASP A 806 -26.19 22.40 -9.60
N ASN A 807 -26.14 21.42 -8.70
CA ASN A 807 -26.30 19.99 -9.00
C ASN A 807 -25.35 19.47 -10.11
N ARG A 808 -24.17 20.09 -10.25
CA ARG A 808 -23.15 19.73 -11.26
C ARG A 808 -22.15 18.67 -10.77
N MET A 809 -22.49 17.98 -9.69
CA MET A 809 -21.61 17.00 -9.03
C MET A 809 -21.36 15.73 -9.85
N SER A 810 -22.06 15.53 -10.96
CA SER A 810 -21.84 14.42 -11.90
C SER A 810 -20.59 14.59 -12.77
N LYS A 811 -19.95 15.77 -12.76
CA LYS A 811 -18.71 16.00 -13.50
C LYS A 811 -17.55 15.22 -12.89
N PRO A 812 -16.61 14.72 -13.73
CA PRO A 812 -15.37 14.13 -13.25
C PRO A 812 -14.54 15.09 -12.40
N ILE A 813 -13.94 14.60 -11.31
CA ILE A 813 -13.07 15.39 -10.44
C ILE A 813 -11.81 15.91 -11.17
N TYR A 814 -11.37 15.27 -12.26
CA TYR A 814 -10.28 15.82 -13.08
C TYR A 814 -10.65 17.16 -13.74
N GLU A 815 -11.93 17.49 -13.95
CA GLU A 815 -12.34 18.77 -14.55
C GLU A 815 -12.20 19.96 -13.58
N LEU A 816 -12.10 19.71 -12.26
CA LEU A 816 -11.94 20.77 -11.27
C LEU A 816 -10.61 21.50 -11.46
N SER A 817 -10.64 22.83 -11.53
CA SER A 817 -9.44 23.64 -11.71
C SER A 817 -8.81 24.02 -10.38
N LEU A 818 -7.48 23.94 -10.30
CA LEU A 818 -6.69 24.55 -9.22
C LEU A 818 -6.08 25.90 -9.62
N VAL A 819 -6.22 26.30 -10.89
CA VAL A 819 -5.61 27.51 -11.42
C VAL A 819 -6.38 28.71 -10.93
N LEU A 820 -5.71 29.55 -10.15
CA LEU A 820 -6.31 30.76 -9.62
C LEU A 820 -6.61 31.76 -10.77
N PRO A 821 -7.63 32.63 -10.64
CA PRO A 821 -7.98 33.58 -11.70
C PRO A 821 -6.83 34.47 -12.17
N ASN A 822 -5.94 34.88 -11.26
CA ASN A 822 -4.73 35.64 -11.57
C ASN A 822 -3.67 34.81 -12.33
N GLU A 823 -3.57 33.50 -12.05
CA GLU A 823 -2.67 32.59 -12.76
C GLU A 823 -3.15 32.35 -14.20
N GLN A 824 -4.48 32.27 -14.42
CA GLN A 824 -5.04 32.19 -15.78
C GLN A 824 -4.64 33.39 -16.64
N TYR A 825 -4.69 34.60 -16.06
CA TYR A 825 -4.23 35.82 -16.74
C TYR A 825 -2.72 35.77 -17.04
N LEU A 826 -1.90 35.29 -16.09
CA LEU A 826 -0.47 35.10 -16.32
C LEU A 826 -0.21 34.15 -17.49
N MET A 827 -0.87 32.99 -17.52
CA MET A 827 -0.76 32.02 -18.63
C MET A 827 -1.15 32.65 -19.98
N GLN A 828 -2.23 33.42 -20.02
CA GLN A 828 -2.65 34.15 -21.23
C GLN A 828 -1.60 35.18 -21.66
N SER A 829 -1.02 35.92 -20.73
CA SER A 829 0.01 36.93 -21.02
C SER A 829 1.33 36.32 -21.52
N LEU A 830 1.75 35.18 -20.95
CA LEU A 830 2.91 34.42 -21.41
C LEU A 830 2.71 33.88 -22.85
N ASN A 831 1.46 33.54 -23.20
CA ASN A 831 1.10 33.04 -24.53
C ASN A 831 0.79 34.15 -25.56
N ASN A 832 0.88 35.43 -25.17
CA ASN A 832 0.64 36.56 -26.08
C ASN A 832 1.86 36.86 -26.97
N THR A 833 2.29 35.86 -27.74
CA THR A 833 3.50 35.90 -28.59
C THR A 833 3.17 36.04 -30.08
N GLN A 834 1.95 36.49 -30.43
CA GLN A 834 1.54 36.67 -31.81
C GLN A 834 2.34 37.79 -32.49
N VAL A 835 3.05 37.45 -33.56
CA VAL A 835 3.81 38.41 -34.38
C VAL A 835 3.30 38.34 -35.82
N SER A 836 2.97 39.49 -36.41
CA SER A 836 2.55 39.59 -37.80
C SER A 836 3.75 39.57 -38.74
N PHE A 837 3.77 38.64 -39.69
CA PHE A 837 4.79 38.61 -40.75
C PHE A 837 4.43 39.55 -41.90
N PRO A 838 5.40 40.28 -42.48
CA PRO A 838 5.15 41.09 -43.67
C PRO A 838 4.75 40.21 -44.86
N SER A 839 3.71 40.62 -45.58
CA SER A 839 3.22 39.97 -46.79
C SER A 839 3.92 40.55 -48.04
N PRO A 840 4.27 39.73 -49.06
CA PRO A 840 4.12 38.27 -49.07
C PRO A 840 5.16 37.57 -48.18
N VAL A 841 4.74 36.52 -47.48
CA VAL A 841 5.68 35.65 -46.76
C VAL A 841 6.41 34.80 -47.80
N THR A 842 7.75 34.84 -47.79
CA THR A 842 8.57 34.14 -48.77
C THR A 842 9.48 33.11 -48.10
N CYS A 843 9.79 32.01 -48.79
CA CYS A 843 10.71 30.98 -48.29
C CYS A 843 12.13 31.52 -48.09
N ILE A 844 12.96 30.84 -47.30
CA ILE A 844 14.29 31.35 -46.93
C ILE A 844 15.21 31.59 -48.14
N HIS A 845 15.10 30.76 -49.19
CA HIS A 845 15.85 30.95 -50.43
C HIS A 845 15.42 32.22 -51.20
N HIS A 846 14.15 32.64 -51.12
CA HIS A 846 13.69 33.90 -51.69
C HIS A 846 14.25 35.11 -50.91
N GLU A 847 14.28 35.03 -49.58
CA GLU A 847 14.92 36.05 -48.73
C GLU A 847 16.43 36.12 -49.02
N PHE A 848 17.09 34.98 -49.26
CA PHE A 848 18.48 34.93 -49.70
C PHE A 848 18.69 35.65 -51.04
N VAL A 849 17.88 35.36 -52.07
CA VAL A 849 17.93 36.07 -53.36
C VAL A 849 17.75 37.58 -53.18
N TYR A 850 16.81 37.98 -52.32
CA TYR A 850 16.61 39.40 -52.00
C TYR A 850 17.87 40.04 -51.37
N GLN A 851 18.56 39.35 -50.46
CA GLN A 851 19.83 39.83 -49.90
C GLN A 851 20.94 39.89 -50.95
N VAL A 852 21.01 38.93 -51.87
CA VAL A 852 22.00 38.93 -52.96
C VAL A 852 21.83 40.16 -53.84
N MET A 853 20.60 40.48 -54.24
CA MET A 853 20.30 41.65 -55.06
C MET A 853 20.65 42.97 -54.34
N LYS A 854 20.47 43.01 -53.02
CA LYS A 854 20.73 44.21 -52.21
C LYS A 854 22.21 44.39 -51.86
N HIS A 855 22.94 43.29 -51.67
CA HIS A 855 24.30 43.29 -51.10
C HIS A 855 25.25 42.31 -51.83
N PRO A 856 25.41 42.42 -53.15
CA PRO A 856 26.09 41.40 -53.95
C PRO A 856 27.57 41.19 -53.58
N GLN A 857 28.28 42.28 -53.24
CA GLN A 857 29.72 42.27 -52.95
C GLN A 857 30.05 42.03 -51.47
N LYS A 858 29.05 41.85 -50.60
CA LYS A 858 29.32 41.54 -49.18
C LYS A 858 29.68 40.07 -49.03
N LEU A 859 30.53 39.78 -48.05
CA LEU A 859 30.84 38.43 -47.62
C LEU A 859 29.57 37.70 -47.16
N ALA A 860 29.32 36.51 -47.69
CA ALA A 860 28.16 35.68 -47.35
C ALA A 860 28.57 34.46 -46.51
N VAL A 861 29.63 33.75 -46.89
CA VAL A 861 30.14 32.56 -46.19
C VAL A 861 31.66 32.58 -46.19
N GLU A 862 32.26 32.22 -45.06
CA GLU A 862 33.70 32.12 -44.85
C GLU A 862 34.04 30.86 -44.06
N LEU A 863 35.08 30.14 -44.48
CA LEU A 863 35.65 29.01 -43.76
C LEU A 863 37.16 29.00 -44.01
N ASP A 864 37.93 29.16 -42.93
CA ASP A 864 39.39 29.30 -42.97
C ASP A 864 39.84 30.42 -43.93
N GLU A 865 40.64 30.10 -44.96
CA GLU A 865 41.11 31.07 -45.96
C GLU A 865 40.17 31.20 -47.17
N GLN A 866 39.07 30.44 -47.21
CA GLN A 866 38.12 30.46 -48.31
C GLN A 866 36.89 31.31 -47.96
N SER A 867 36.45 32.12 -48.91
CA SER A 867 35.26 32.94 -48.71
C SER A 867 34.51 33.20 -50.00
N LEU A 868 33.20 33.43 -49.89
CA LEU A 868 32.31 33.76 -50.99
C LEU A 868 31.49 34.99 -50.64
N THR A 869 31.41 35.92 -51.58
CA THR A 869 30.43 37.00 -51.54
C THR A 869 29.02 36.47 -51.84
N TYR A 870 27.98 37.27 -51.55
CA TYR A 870 26.59 36.91 -51.88
C TYR A 870 26.41 36.62 -53.38
N ALA A 871 27.04 37.40 -54.26
CA ALA A 871 26.96 37.19 -55.70
C ALA A 871 27.63 35.88 -56.13
N GLU A 872 28.81 35.56 -55.58
CA GLU A 872 29.53 34.32 -55.90
C GLU A 872 28.80 33.09 -55.37
N LEU A 873 28.31 33.13 -54.12
CA LEU A 873 27.51 32.06 -53.55
C LEU A 873 26.24 31.80 -54.37
N PHE A 874 25.53 32.88 -54.76
CA PHE A 874 24.31 32.77 -55.57
C PHE A 874 24.57 32.22 -56.97
N ALA A 875 25.72 32.53 -57.57
CA ALA A 875 26.11 31.94 -58.85
C ALA A 875 26.25 30.42 -58.72
N TYR A 876 27.00 29.93 -57.72
CA TYR A 876 27.16 28.49 -57.50
C TYR A 876 25.84 27.78 -57.17
N VAL A 877 25.00 28.39 -56.31
CA VAL A 877 23.69 27.83 -55.92
C VAL A 877 22.75 27.72 -57.13
N GLN A 878 22.62 28.77 -57.94
CA GLN A 878 21.76 28.72 -59.14
C GLN A 878 22.25 27.70 -60.16
N MET A 879 23.55 27.70 -60.44
CA MET A 879 24.14 26.79 -61.43
C MET A 879 23.91 25.34 -61.04
N LEU A 880 24.14 25.00 -59.78
CA LEU A 880 23.91 23.66 -59.27
C LEU A 880 22.40 23.34 -59.21
N ALA A 881 21.53 24.30 -58.92
CA ALA A 881 20.08 24.07 -58.84
C ALA A 881 19.48 23.76 -60.22
N VAL A 882 19.89 24.49 -61.27
CA VAL A 882 19.50 24.16 -62.64
C VAL A 882 20.05 22.80 -63.07
N HIS A 883 21.30 22.48 -62.72
CA HIS A 883 21.85 21.15 -62.97
C HIS A 883 21.06 20.02 -62.30
N LEU A 884 20.57 20.24 -61.08
CA LEU A 884 19.68 19.28 -60.41
C LEU A 884 18.37 19.10 -61.19
N LEU A 885 17.78 20.18 -61.71
CA LEU A 885 16.55 20.11 -62.50
C LEU A 885 16.75 19.42 -63.84
N ASP A 886 17.80 19.75 -64.58
CA ASP A 886 18.04 19.25 -65.94
C ASP A 886 18.50 17.78 -65.98
N GLU A 887 19.47 17.42 -65.13
CA GLU A 887 20.08 16.09 -65.18
C GLU A 887 19.37 15.07 -64.28
N TYR A 888 18.75 15.53 -63.17
CA TYR A 888 18.13 14.65 -62.18
C TYR A 888 16.60 14.78 -62.09
N GLY A 889 16.02 15.80 -62.73
CA GLY A 889 14.56 15.97 -62.80
C GLY A 889 13.90 16.13 -61.44
N ILE A 890 14.53 16.87 -60.52
CA ILE A 890 14.02 17.06 -59.15
C ILE A 890 12.60 17.63 -59.18
N ILE A 891 11.69 16.98 -58.46
CA ILE A 891 10.32 17.46 -58.28
C ILE A 891 10.16 18.20 -56.94
N PRO A 892 9.27 19.20 -56.84
CA PRO A 892 9.00 19.88 -55.58
C PRO A 892 8.64 18.88 -54.45
N SER A 893 9.19 19.11 -53.26
CA SER A 893 9.07 18.25 -52.08
C SER A 893 9.78 16.88 -52.15
N GLU A 894 10.61 16.63 -53.17
CA GLU A 894 11.46 15.43 -53.20
C GLU A 894 12.58 15.53 -52.16
N VAL A 895 12.81 14.48 -51.37
CA VAL A 895 13.89 14.45 -50.38
C VAL A 895 15.23 14.23 -51.06
N ILE A 896 16.13 15.20 -50.88
CA ILE A 896 17.49 15.15 -51.38
C ILE A 896 18.45 15.12 -50.20
N SER A 897 19.18 14.01 -50.11
CA SER A 897 20.16 13.81 -49.06
C SER A 897 21.44 14.57 -49.36
N GLN A 898 22.08 15.09 -48.31
CA GLN A 898 23.42 15.67 -48.40
C GLN A 898 24.33 15.03 -47.36
N CYS A 899 25.42 14.42 -47.82
CA CYS A 899 26.47 13.90 -46.97
C CYS A 899 27.78 14.63 -47.27
N VAL A 900 27.95 15.81 -46.67
CA VAL A 900 29.11 16.68 -46.90
C VAL A 900 29.66 17.12 -45.54
N GLU A 901 30.98 17.17 -45.38
CA GLU A 901 31.60 17.73 -44.18
C GLU A 901 31.48 19.25 -44.15
N ARG A 902 31.79 19.87 -43.00
CA ARG A 902 31.75 21.34 -42.86
C ARG A 902 32.68 21.99 -43.90
N SER A 903 32.07 22.65 -44.89
CA SER A 903 32.72 23.21 -46.07
C SER A 903 31.83 24.28 -46.71
N LEU A 904 32.36 25.08 -47.63
CA LEU A 904 31.53 25.98 -48.46
C LEU A 904 30.49 25.19 -49.27
N SER A 905 30.86 24.01 -49.76
CA SER A 905 29.99 23.08 -50.49
C SER A 905 28.79 22.61 -49.68
N MET A 906 28.90 22.55 -48.34
CA MET A 906 27.76 22.24 -47.46
C MET A 906 26.66 23.31 -47.57
N VAL A 907 27.04 24.59 -47.52
CA VAL A 907 26.07 25.70 -47.59
C VAL A 907 25.49 25.82 -48.99
N ILE A 908 26.35 25.68 -50.01
CA ILE A 908 25.92 25.65 -51.42
C ILE A 908 24.88 24.53 -51.62
N GLY A 909 25.17 23.32 -51.17
CA GLY A 909 24.27 22.18 -51.33
C GLY A 909 22.90 22.38 -50.66
N ILE A 910 22.86 22.90 -49.42
CA ILE A 910 21.60 23.19 -48.71
C ILE A 910 20.75 24.17 -49.52
N MET A 911 21.32 25.32 -49.86
CA MET A 911 20.58 26.37 -50.59
C MET A 911 20.17 25.91 -52.00
N THR A 912 20.99 25.08 -52.64
CA THR A 912 20.71 24.50 -53.95
C THR A 912 19.50 23.58 -53.88
N ILE A 913 19.46 22.66 -52.90
CA ILE A 913 18.33 21.75 -52.71
C ILE A 913 17.05 22.54 -52.47
N GLU A 914 17.08 23.52 -51.58
CA GLU A 914 15.93 24.38 -51.29
C GLU A 914 15.48 25.19 -52.53
N MET A 915 16.42 25.70 -53.33
CA MET A 915 16.14 26.49 -54.54
C MET A 915 15.62 25.65 -55.72
N ALA A 916 16.03 24.38 -55.81
CA ALA A 916 15.48 23.41 -56.76
C ALA A 916 14.10 22.87 -56.31
N GLY A 917 13.62 23.26 -55.12
CA GLY A 917 12.34 22.80 -54.56
C GLY A 917 12.41 21.46 -53.83
N GLY A 918 13.60 20.91 -53.64
CA GLY A 918 13.82 19.69 -52.87
C GLY A 918 13.81 19.93 -51.35
N VAL A 919 13.61 18.84 -50.61
CA VAL A 919 13.65 18.80 -49.15
C VAL A 919 15.05 18.37 -48.72
N TYR A 920 15.74 19.23 -47.99
CA TYR A 920 17.09 18.93 -47.50
C TYR A 920 17.07 17.86 -46.41
N PHE A 921 17.89 16.81 -46.59
CA PHE A 921 18.10 15.79 -45.55
C PHE A 921 19.60 15.61 -45.25
N PRO A 922 20.10 16.04 -44.07
CA PRO A 922 21.50 15.86 -43.70
C PRO A 922 21.81 14.40 -43.36
N LEU A 923 22.86 13.88 -43.98
CA LEU A 923 23.47 12.59 -43.63
C LEU A 923 24.84 12.83 -42.98
N SER A 924 25.05 12.22 -41.81
CA SER A 924 26.33 12.25 -41.13
C SER A 924 27.29 11.27 -41.78
N PHE A 925 28.44 11.76 -42.25
CA PHE A 925 29.51 10.89 -42.75
C PHE A 925 30.08 9.97 -41.66
N ARG A 926 29.83 10.22 -40.37
CA ARG A 926 30.30 9.35 -39.28
C ARG A 926 29.39 8.16 -39.06
N ASP A 927 28.19 8.17 -39.65
CA ASP A 927 27.22 7.11 -39.44
C ASP A 927 27.70 5.80 -40.10
N PRO A 928 27.46 4.64 -39.45
CA PRO A 928 27.71 3.34 -40.03
C PRO A 928 26.91 3.14 -41.33
N GLN A 929 27.43 2.36 -42.27
CA GLN A 929 26.82 2.15 -43.59
C GLN A 929 25.38 1.61 -43.49
N ASN A 930 25.11 0.69 -42.56
CA ASN A 930 23.76 0.17 -42.32
C ASN A 930 22.77 1.27 -41.92
N ARG A 931 23.20 2.24 -41.09
CA ARG A 931 22.36 3.36 -40.67
C ARG A 931 22.07 4.30 -41.84
N LEU A 932 23.09 4.62 -42.64
CA LEU A 932 22.93 5.44 -43.85
C LEU A 932 21.95 4.79 -44.84
N HIS A 933 22.07 3.47 -45.04
CA HIS A 933 21.14 2.71 -45.88
C HIS A 933 19.70 2.76 -45.34
N THR A 934 19.49 2.52 -44.05
CA THR A 934 18.16 2.63 -43.43
C THR A 934 17.56 4.02 -43.60
N LEU A 935 18.35 5.07 -43.37
CA LEU A 935 17.89 6.46 -43.49
C LEU A 935 17.50 6.80 -44.94
N LEU A 936 18.31 6.39 -45.92
CA LEU A 936 18.01 6.58 -47.35
C LEU A 936 16.76 5.82 -47.79
N GLN A 937 16.58 4.59 -47.31
CA GLN A 937 15.36 3.81 -47.59
C GLN A 937 14.11 4.45 -46.98
N GLN A 938 14.20 4.95 -45.74
CA GLN A 938 13.08 5.61 -45.07
C GLN A 938 12.67 6.93 -45.73
N THR A 939 13.63 7.70 -46.22
CA THR A 939 13.36 8.98 -46.90
C THR A 939 13.11 8.85 -48.39
N GLN A 940 13.32 7.67 -48.97
CA GLN A 940 13.26 7.41 -50.41
C GLN A 940 14.14 8.36 -51.24
N SER A 941 15.24 8.85 -50.63
CA SER A 941 16.14 9.80 -51.28
C SER A 941 16.92 9.13 -52.42
N ARG A 942 16.57 9.49 -53.66
CA ARG A 942 17.17 8.94 -54.88
C ARG A 942 18.52 9.55 -55.26
N LEU A 943 18.83 10.70 -54.67
CA LEU A 943 20.05 11.47 -54.91
C LEU A 943 20.72 11.82 -53.59
N VAL A 944 22.03 11.64 -53.52
CA VAL A 944 22.89 12.13 -52.43
C VAL A 944 23.88 13.12 -52.99
N LEU A 945 23.80 14.37 -52.53
CA LEU A 945 24.87 15.34 -52.71
C LEU A 945 26.02 15.00 -51.76
N SER A 946 27.20 14.81 -52.30
CA SER A 946 28.41 14.42 -51.58
C SER A 946 29.58 15.30 -52.00
N HIS A 947 30.74 15.07 -51.38
CA HIS A 947 31.98 15.71 -51.79
C HIS A 947 33.10 14.67 -51.85
N TYR A 948 34.30 15.08 -52.24
CA TYR A 948 35.37 14.14 -52.57
C TYR A 948 35.72 13.14 -51.43
N LEU A 949 35.55 13.52 -50.15
CA LEU A 949 35.81 12.63 -49.01
C LEU A 949 34.67 11.64 -48.72
N THR A 950 33.43 11.99 -49.07
CA THR A 950 32.24 11.22 -48.67
C THR A 950 31.63 10.40 -49.79
N LYS A 951 31.95 10.69 -51.06
CA LYS A 951 31.35 10.02 -52.22
C LYS A 951 31.45 8.49 -52.17
N ASN A 952 32.57 7.94 -51.74
CA ASN A 952 32.78 6.50 -51.70
C ASN A 952 31.87 5.75 -50.70
N LYS A 953 31.20 6.44 -49.77
CA LYS A 953 30.30 5.80 -48.79
C LYS A 953 29.00 5.28 -49.38
N PHE A 954 28.62 5.77 -50.56
CA PHE A 954 27.32 5.51 -51.17
C PHE A 954 27.42 4.69 -52.46
N ASN A 955 28.62 4.21 -52.83
CA ASN A 955 28.80 3.35 -53.99
C ASN A 955 27.82 2.17 -53.90
N ASP A 956 27.10 1.93 -54.99
CA ASP A 956 26.08 0.89 -55.14
C ASP A 956 24.80 1.06 -54.30
N LEU A 957 24.63 2.15 -53.54
CA LEU A 957 23.44 2.41 -52.71
C LEU A 957 22.42 3.36 -53.35
N THR A 958 22.87 4.42 -54.03
CA THR A 958 22.00 5.44 -54.64
C THR A 958 22.79 6.30 -55.63
N THR A 959 22.13 7.23 -56.31
CA THR A 959 22.79 8.17 -57.23
C THR A 959 23.57 9.22 -56.43
N ILE A 960 24.82 9.48 -56.83
CA ILE A 960 25.73 10.37 -56.10
C ILE A 960 26.12 11.54 -56.98
N LEU A 961 25.98 12.75 -56.44
CA LEU A 961 26.50 13.96 -57.05
C LEU A 961 27.68 14.48 -56.23
N ASP A 962 28.87 14.59 -56.84
CA ASP A 962 30.04 15.20 -56.20
C ASP A 962 30.01 16.72 -56.44
N ILE A 963 29.63 17.49 -55.42
CA ILE A 963 29.47 18.95 -55.51
C ILE A 963 30.78 19.60 -55.96
N ASP A 964 31.92 19.20 -55.40
CA ASP A 964 33.21 19.84 -55.67
C ASP A 964 33.66 19.64 -57.12
N SER A 965 33.39 18.47 -57.68
CA SER A 965 33.70 18.16 -59.08
C SER A 965 32.95 19.07 -60.06
N ILE A 966 31.75 19.49 -59.69
CA ILE A 966 30.93 20.42 -60.47
C ILE A 966 31.41 21.85 -60.31
N LEU A 967 31.68 22.29 -59.08
CA LEU A 967 32.17 23.64 -58.78
C LEU A 967 33.52 23.95 -59.44
N VAL A 968 34.37 22.94 -59.65
CA VAL A 968 35.69 23.08 -60.29
C VAL A 968 35.61 23.06 -61.82
N ASN A 969 34.54 22.49 -62.41
CA ASN A 969 34.43 22.28 -63.85
C ASN A 969 33.50 23.32 -64.52
N ASN A 970 33.99 24.54 -64.67
CA ASN A 970 33.26 25.68 -65.26
C ASN A 970 32.74 25.46 -66.69
N ASN A 971 33.18 24.41 -67.40
CA ASN A 971 32.74 24.11 -68.77
C ASN A 971 31.38 23.40 -68.85
N LEU A 972 30.85 22.86 -67.74
CA LEU A 972 29.54 22.21 -67.70
C LEU A 972 28.37 23.20 -67.86
N PHE A 973 28.65 24.50 -67.87
CA PHE A 973 27.66 25.55 -67.58
C PHE A 973 27.59 26.67 -68.62
N GLN A 974 28.10 26.44 -69.83
CA GLN A 974 28.14 27.46 -70.88
C GLN A 974 26.74 27.84 -71.43
N HIS A 975 25.70 27.04 -71.16
CA HIS A 975 24.30 27.29 -71.49
C HIS A 975 23.37 26.81 -70.36
N ILE A 976 23.14 27.66 -69.36
CA ILE A 976 22.18 27.40 -68.29
C ILE A 976 20.90 28.19 -68.59
N ASP A 977 19.75 27.52 -68.61
CA ASP A 977 18.44 28.19 -68.67
C ASP A 977 17.96 28.55 -67.25
N ILE A 978 18.40 29.70 -66.76
CA ILE A 978 18.08 30.18 -65.40
C ILE A 978 16.58 30.45 -65.23
N ASP A 979 15.84 30.70 -66.32
CA ASP A 979 14.40 30.96 -66.27
C ASP A 979 13.62 29.75 -65.74
N GLN A 980 14.18 28.54 -65.82
CA GLN A 980 13.62 27.31 -65.26
C GLN A 980 13.43 27.38 -63.74
N LEU A 981 14.31 28.07 -63.00
CA LEU A 981 14.17 28.24 -61.54
C LEU A 981 12.90 29.04 -61.18
N SER A 982 12.45 29.94 -62.06
CA SER A 982 11.22 30.71 -61.86
C SER A 982 9.95 29.86 -61.97
N SER A 983 10.06 28.66 -62.53
CA SER A 983 8.95 27.71 -62.67
C SER A 983 8.82 26.71 -61.51
N VAL A 984 9.79 26.71 -60.58
CA VAL A 984 9.74 25.86 -59.37
C VAL A 984 8.77 26.46 -58.37
N HIS A 985 7.67 25.76 -58.09
CA HIS A 985 6.66 26.19 -57.13
C HIS A 985 6.99 25.68 -55.72
N VAL A 986 7.56 26.56 -54.88
CA VAL A 986 7.76 26.31 -53.43
C VAL A 986 6.96 27.34 -52.62
N THR A 987 6.17 26.87 -51.67
CA THR A 987 5.39 27.72 -50.75
C THR A 987 5.96 27.63 -49.34
N ILE A 988 5.48 28.50 -48.44
CA ILE A 988 5.88 28.47 -47.02
C ILE A 988 5.45 27.19 -46.30
N ASP A 989 4.40 26.52 -46.80
CA ASP A 989 3.91 25.23 -46.27
C ASP A 989 4.71 24.04 -46.85
N SER A 990 5.64 24.30 -47.76
CA SER A 990 6.53 23.25 -48.28
C SER A 990 7.56 22.86 -47.23
N ILE A 991 7.93 21.58 -47.21
CA ILE A 991 8.94 21.06 -46.29
C ILE A 991 10.31 21.61 -46.71
N ALA A 992 11.01 22.28 -45.80
CA ALA A 992 12.36 22.78 -46.00
C ALA A 992 13.39 21.68 -45.80
N TYR A 993 13.29 20.96 -44.68
CA TYR A 993 14.21 19.90 -44.34
C TYR A 993 13.61 18.82 -43.44
N ILE A 994 14.27 17.67 -43.38
CA ILE A 994 13.96 16.57 -42.47
C ILE A 994 15.16 16.34 -41.55
N ILE A 995 14.95 16.22 -40.24
CA ILE A 995 16.00 15.82 -39.28
C ILE A 995 15.56 14.58 -38.53
N PHE A 996 16.45 13.59 -38.42
CA PHE A 996 16.18 12.36 -37.68
C PHE A 996 16.62 12.46 -36.23
N THR A 997 15.76 12.00 -35.32
CA THR A 997 16.05 11.87 -33.88
C THR A 997 16.05 10.40 -33.47
N SER A 998 16.73 10.10 -32.36
CA SER A 998 16.69 8.77 -31.74
C SER A 998 15.27 8.46 -31.26
N GLY A 999 14.54 7.58 -31.95
CA GLY A 999 13.24 7.13 -31.48
C GLY A 999 13.36 6.25 -30.24
N SER A 1000 12.42 6.37 -29.30
CA SER A 1000 12.32 5.53 -28.09
C SER A 1000 12.19 4.03 -28.39
N THR A 1001 11.80 3.68 -29.63
CA THR A 1001 11.65 2.31 -30.13
C THR A 1001 12.94 1.74 -30.77
N GLY A 1002 14.05 2.49 -30.75
CA GLY A 1002 15.32 2.09 -31.37
C GLY A 1002 15.39 2.35 -32.90
N VAL A 1003 14.26 2.66 -33.54
CA VAL A 1003 14.20 3.06 -34.96
C VAL A 1003 14.19 4.60 -35.07
N PRO A 1004 15.12 5.22 -35.83
CA PRO A 1004 15.14 6.67 -36.04
C PRO A 1004 13.83 7.20 -36.64
N LYS A 1005 13.35 8.35 -36.17
CA LYS A 1005 12.14 9.04 -36.70
C LYS A 1005 12.53 10.37 -37.34
N GLY A 1006 12.06 10.61 -38.58
CA GLY A 1006 12.28 11.85 -39.31
C GLY A 1006 11.24 12.92 -38.92
N VAL A 1007 11.70 14.10 -38.54
CA VAL A 1007 10.87 15.28 -38.27
C VAL A 1007 10.95 16.20 -39.47
N SER A 1008 9.83 16.41 -40.16
CA SER A 1008 9.70 17.33 -41.28
C SER A 1008 9.44 18.75 -40.76
N ILE A 1009 10.23 19.71 -41.23
CA ILE A 1009 10.09 21.13 -40.87
C ILE A 1009 9.72 21.92 -42.11
N GLU A 1010 8.58 22.62 -42.06
CA GLU A 1010 8.12 23.53 -43.12
C GLU A 1010 8.90 24.86 -43.10
N PHE A 1011 8.97 25.53 -44.27
CA PHE A 1011 9.59 26.86 -44.36
C PHE A 1011 8.93 27.88 -43.43
N ALA A 1012 7.62 27.79 -43.19
CA ALA A 1012 6.90 28.67 -42.26
C ALA A 1012 7.50 28.59 -40.84
N ILE A 1013 7.74 27.37 -40.32
CA ILE A 1013 8.33 27.13 -39.00
C ILE A 1013 9.78 27.67 -38.95
N GLN A 1014 10.57 27.38 -39.98
CA GLN A 1014 11.96 27.85 -40.09
C GLN A 1014 12.04 29.38 -40.10
N LEU A 1015 11.12 30.05 -40.82
CA LEU A 1015 11.06 31.51 -40.90
C LEU A 1015 10.63 32.14 -39.58
N THR A 1016 9.63 31.57 -38.89
CA THR A 1016 9.20 32.06 -37.58
C THR A 1016 10.35 32.03 -36.58
N TYR A 1017 11.13 30.94 -36.53
CA TYR A 1017 12.30 30.84 -35.66
C TYR A 1017 13.38 31.88 -36.00
N ASN A 1018 13.71 32.06 -37.28
CA ASN A 1018 14.76 32.98 -37.71
C ASN A 1018 14.41 34.46 -37.52
N LYS A 1019 13.13 34.82 -37.64
CA LYS A 1019 12.67 36.21 -37.45
C LYS A 1019 12.33 36.52 -35.99
N GLY A 1020 11.99 35.52 -35.17
CA GLY A 1020 11.71 35.67 -33.73
C GLY A 1020 12.94 35.80 -32.83
N ASN A 1021 14.15 35.45 -33.34
CA ASN A 1021 15.44 35.63 -32.64
C ASN A 1021 16.11 37.00 -32.91
N LYS A 1022 15.36 37.98 -33.40
CA LYS A 1022 15.75 39.41 -33.47
C LYS A 1022 14.83 40.22 -32.57
#